data_AF-A0A679K3P6-F1
#
_entry.id   AF-A0A679K3P6-F1
#
_cell.length_a   1.000
_cell.length_b   1.000
_cell.length_c   1.000
_cell.angle_alpha   90.00
_cell.angle_beta   90.00
_cell.angle_gamma   90.00
#
_symmetry.space_group_name_H-M   'P 1'
#
loop_
_entity.id
_entity.type
_entity.pdbx_description
1 polymer ?
#
loop_
_entity_poly.entity_id
_entity_poly.type
_entity_poly.pdbx_seq_one_letter_code
_entity_poly.pdbx_strand_id
1 'polypeptide(L)'
;MEIGVIGLGRMGGNIARRLMKAGHRCIVFDVDSKARDALAREGAKDVASLEDVAAALTSKPRAVWIMLPAGRITEETVEHFARILASGDIIIDGGNSFYKDDIRRARRLAERGIHYVDCGTSGGVWGLDRGYCLMIGGPKEAVEHLDPIFAALAPGSGSITKTPGRAKYDQRAERGYIHAGPAGAGHFVKMIHNGIEYGLMQAYAEGFDILRSKNSAELPEEERFTLNISDIAEVWRRGSVISSWLLDLSAAALAKDPQLKSFSGFVQDSGEGRWTIEAAIEQSVPAEVLSSALYTRFRSRQEHTFAEKMLSAMRLGFGGHIEGSEPEAHAPEGHPTAQNAAEYKMTVDTLVRPSQTSALIKCPPYRKPKPADPCAMVIFGASGDLTKRLIVPALYNLARTGLLPEHFALIGVARKEMTAESWRDELYGMLKHFVGDPAGEFEIDRVDEAAWKRLSGSISYLQGDLNDPEMYAGLRRELEKVEKTHHTHGNAIFYLAVADQLFGPTVDQLGKAGLAEQSEDRDGKRSRWRRVVIEKPFGHSLDSARELNTRIRRTLQEDQIYRIDHFLGKDTVQSIMAFRFGNGIFEPIWNRDRIDHVQITAAETLGVEKRGAFYEATGALRDMIPNHAFSLLSMVAMEPPVGFDAASIRNMKADVLAAIPAIDPKCPVRGQYTAGTVLGKSVNGYRQEPSVAPESNVETYAALKVEIDNWRWAGVPFFIRTGKHLVARMTEIAICFKPAPYTAFQNTPVEALRPNWLVLSIAPEESISLQFEVKPRGPVVDLAAVKMDFCYNEWFSKEPNVGYETLLYDVMIGDQTLFMRADMIEDSWRIVQPVLDEWSKKQADIPTYPSGSNGPVAADELLARDGNRAWRPIDQPAKCKR
;
A
#
# COMPACT_ATOMS: atom_id res chain seq x y z
N MET A 1 12.86 -40.31 -43.00
CA MET A 1 11.61 -40.81 -42.35
C MET A 1 10.41 -40.40 -43.19
N GLU A 2 9.24 -41.01 -42.98
CA GLU A 2 7.96 -40.57 -43.54
C GLU A 2 7.16 -39.80 -42.48
N ILE A 3 6.45 -38.74 -42.87
CA ILE A 3 5.61 -37.94 -41.96
C ILE A 3 4.39 -37.37 -42.68
N GLY A 4 3.23 -37.43 -42.02
CA GLY A 4 2.02 -36.73 -42.45
C GLY A 4 2.05 -35.28 -41.97
N VAL A 5 1.75 -34.28 -42.80
CA VAL A 5 1.63 -32.88 -42.40
C VAL A 5 0.25 -32.35 -42.73
N ILE A 6 -0.48 -31.92 -41.72
CA ILE A 6 -1.89 -31.53 -41.79
C ILE A 6 -1.99 -30.03 -41.48
N GLY A 7 -2.67 -29.28 -42.34
CA GLY A 7 -2.73 -27.82 -42.26
C GLY A 7 -1.53 -27.19 -42.95
N LEU A 8 -1.69 -26.83 -44.22
CA LEU A 8 -0.64 -26.38 -45.14
C LEU A 8 -0.69 -24.87 -45.36
N GLY A 9 -1.24 -24.13 -44.39
CA GLY A 9 -1.12 -22.68 -44.31
C GLY A 9 0.35 -22.23 -44.24
N ARG A 10 0.57 -20.93 -44.01
CA ARG A 10 1.92 -20.31 -44.09
C ARG A 10 3.02 -21.09 -43.35
N MET A 11 2.72 -21.57 -42.14
CA MET A 11 3.67 -22.30 -41.31
C MET A 11 3.79 -23.78 -41.71
N GLY A 12 2.67 -24.51 -41.79
CA GLY A 12 2.70 -25.95 -42.05
C GLY A 12 3.26 -26.30 -43.44
N GLY A 13 3.00 -25.44 -44.44
CA GLY A 13 3.63 -25.61 -45.74
C GLY A 13 5.15 -25.42 -45.70
N ASN A 14 5.66 -24.47 -44.91
CA ASN A 14 7.10 -24.27 -44.75
C ASN A 14 7.77 -25.39 -43.95
N ILE A 15 7.09 -25.96 -42.95
CA ILE A 15 7.51 -27.18 -42.24
C ILE A 15 7.67 -28.33 -43.24
N ALA A 16 6.66 -28.60 -44.07
CA ALA A 16 6.72 -29.65 -45.09
C ALA A 16 7.89 -29.43 -46.06
N ARG A 17 8.08 -28.21 -46.58
CA ARG A 17 9.22 -27.86 -47.46
C ARG A 17 10.56 -28.14 -46.81
N ARG A 18 10.73 -27.75 -45.55
CA ARG A 18 12.01 -27.93 -44.84
C ARG A 18 12.30 -29.41 -44.59
N LEU A 19 11.28 -30.19 -44.24
CA LEU A 19 11.39 -31.64 -44.10
C LEU A 19 11.76 -32.32 -45.43
N MET A 20 11.14 -31.92 -46.54
CA MET A 20 11.49 -32.43 -47.87
C MET A 20 12.92 -32.08 -48.29
N LYS A 21 13.37 -30.84 -48.03
CA LYS A 21 14.76 -30.42 -48.27
C LYS A 21 15.77 -31.26 -47.48
N ALA A 22 15.38 -31.74 -46.30
CA ALA A 22 16.18 -32.65 -45.47
C ALA A 22 16.02 -34.14 -45.86
N GLY A 23 15.32 -34.45 -46.95
CA GLY A 23 15.16 -35.81 -47.48
C GLY A 23 14.06 -36.64 -46.82
N HIS A 24 13.15 -36.02 -46.06
CA HIS A 24 11.99 -36.70 -45.49
C HIS A 24 10.84 -36.74 -46.50
N ARG A 25 10.17 -37.89 -46.59
CA ARG A 25 8.98 -38.04 -47.42
C ARG A 25 7.77 -37.49 -46.69
N CYS A 26 7.19 -36.41 -47.22
CA CYS A 26 6.04 -35.76 -46.63
C CYS A 26 4.75 -36.18 -47.34
N ILE A 27 3.78 -36.67 -46.57
CA ILE A 27 2.40 -36.89 -47.00
C ILE A 27 1.58 -35.69 -46.53
N VAL A 28 0.96 -34.94 -47.42
CA VAL A 28 0.39 -33.62 -47.07
C VAL A 28 -1.12 -33.57 -47.25
N PHE A 29 -1.81 -32.95 -46.30
CA PHE A 29 -3.25 -32.70 -46.37
C PHE A 29 -3.62 -31.30 -45.85
N ASP A 30 -4.51 -30.65 -46.57
CA ASP A 30 -5.21 -29.42 -46.18
C ASP A 30 -6.63 -29.51 -46.75
N VAL A 31 -7.58 -28.73 -46.24
CA VAL A 31 -8.91 -28.62 -46.85
C VAL A 31 -8.85 -27.86 -48.19
N ASP A 32 -7.95 -26.89 -48.32
CA ASP A 32 -7.70 -26.17 -49.57
C ASP A 32 -6.83 -27.00 -50.51
N SER A 33 -7.40 -27.44 -51.62
CA SER A 33 -6.67 -28.20 -52.64
C SER A 33 -5.51 -27.42 -53.24
N LYS A 34 -5.59 -26.09 -53.32
CA LYS A 34 -4.51 -25.27 -53.87
C LYS A 34 -3.23 -25.36 -53.04
N ALA A 35 -3.38 -25.43 -51.71
CA ALA A 35 -2.25 -25.57 -50.80
C ALA A 35 -1.57 -26.94 -50.96
N ARG A 36 -2.38 -28.00 -51.18
CA ARG A 36 -1.87 -29.36 -51.48
C ARG A 36 -1.15 -29.40 -52.83
N ASP A 37 -1.78 -28.89 -53.88
CA ASP A 37 -1.24 -28.87 -55.25
C ASP A 37 0.11 -28.14 -55.31
N ALA A 38 0.25 -27.04 -54.56
CA ALA A 38 1.49 -26.28 -54.50
C ALA A 38 2.64 -27.12 -53.95
N LEU A 39 2.44 -27.85 -52.86
CA LEU A 39 3.48 -28.71 -52.27
C LEU A 39 3.71 -29.99 -53.07
N ALA A 40 2.69 -30.52 -53.75
CA ALA A 40 2.84 -31.67 -54.64
C ALA A 40 3.82 -31.37 -55.78
N ARG A 41 3.74 -30.16 -56.37
CA ARG A 41 4.70 -29.70 -57.39
C ARG A 41 6.13 -29.57 -56.84
N GLU A 42 6.28 -29.43 -55.54
CA GLU A 42 7.57 -29.34 -54.84
C GLU A 42 8.07 -30.71 -54.34
N GLY A 43 7.34 -31.81 -54.59
CA GLY A 43 7.75 -33.18 -54.29
C GLY A 43 7.04 -33.83 -53.10
N ALA A 44 6.04 -33.18 -52.50
CA ALA A 44 5.20 -33.82 -51.49
C ALA A 44 4.23 -34.82 -52.13
N LYS A 45 3.81 -35.85 -51.38
CA LYS A 45 2.68 -36.69 -51.79
C LYS A 45 1.39 -36.09 -51.24
N ASP A 46 0.57 -35.50 -52.10
CA ASP A 46 -0.76 -35.04 -51.72
C ASP A 46 -1.73 -36.21 -51.58
N VAL A 47 -2.73 -36.02 -50.72
CA VAL A 47 -3.82 -36.96 -50.49
C VAL A 47 -5.15 -36.24 -50.30
N ALA A 48 -6.27 -36.94 -50.50
CA ALA A 48 -7.60 -36.35 -50.52
C ALA A 48 -8.31 -36.38 -49.15
N SER A 49 -7.86 -37.22 -48.20
CA SER A 49 -8.45 -37.31 -46.86
C SER A 49 -7.43 -37.63 -45.76
N LEU A 50 -7.86 -37.54 -44.49
CA LEU A 50 -7.03 -37.91 -43.34
C LEU A 50 -6.76 -39.43 -43.29
N GLU A 51 -7.69 -40.25 -43.75
CA GLU A 51 -7.51 -41.71 -43.92
C GLU A 51 -6.40 -42.00 -44.94
N ASP A 52 -6.40 -41.28 -46.05
CA ASP A 52 -5.38 -41.43 -47.08
C ASP A 52 -3.98 -41.03 -46.55
N VAL A 53 -3.89 -40.06 -45.63
CA VAL A 53 -2.63 -39.76 -44.93
C VAL A 53 -2.14 -41.00 -44.19
N ALA A 54 -3.00 -41.60 -43.35
CA ALA A 54 -2.64 -42.75 -42.53
C ALA A 54 -2.33 -44.01 -43.37
N ALA A 55 -2.97 -44.16 -44.54
CA ALA A 55 -2.74 -45.26 -45.48
C ALA A 55 -1.46 -45.08 -46.31
N ALA A 56 -1.08 -43.83 -46.63
CA ALA A 56 0.11 -43.53 -47.42
C ALA A 56 1.42 -43.61 -46.60
N LEU A 57 1.35 -43.56 -45.28
CA LEU A 57 2.49 -43.74 -44.37
C LEU A 57 2.79 -45.24 -44.20
N THR A 58 3.91 -45.71 -44.77
CA THR A 58 4.28 -47.14 -44.78
C THR A 58 5.23 -47.52 -43.64
N SER A 59 5.96 -46.56 -43.10
CA SER A 59 6.90 -46.73 -41.99
C SER A 59 6.17 -46.70 -40.63
N LYS A 60 6.54 -47.63 -39.73
CA LYS A 60 6.05 -47.65 -38.34
C LYS A 60 7.16 -47.22 -37.35
N PRO A 61 6.82 -46.51 -36.26
CA PRO A 61 5.53 -45.90 -36.00
C PRO A 61 5.21 -44.79 -37.02
N ARG A 62 3.93 -44.65 -37.38
CA ARG A 62 3.47 -43.56 -38.26
C ARG A 62 3.48 -42.26 -37.46
N ALA A 63 3.98 -41.19 -38.05
CA ALA A 63 3.98 -39.86 -37.44
C ALA A 63 3.12 -38.89 -38.25
N VAL A 64 2.20 -38.18 -37.59
CA VAL A 64 1.42 -37.10 -38.19
C VAL A 64 1.64 -35.80 -37.42
N TRP A 65 1.92 -34.73 -38.15
CA TRP A 65 2.11 -33.37 -37.65
C TRP A 65 0.89 -32.54 -37.98
N ILE A 66 0.22 -32.05 -36.96
CA ILE A 66 -0.96 -31.19 -37.05
C ILE A 66 -0.50 -29.75 -36.86
N MET A 67 -0.75 -28.91 -37.85
CA MET A 67 -0.42 -27.49 -37.87
C MET A 67 -1.68 -26.65 -38.10
N LEU A 68 -2.60 -26.74 -37.13
CA LEU A 68 -3.92 -26.12 -37.19
C LEU A 68 -4.11 -25.10 -36.04
N PRO A 69 -5.02 -24.12 -36.19
CA PRO A 69 -5.35 -23.20 -35.11
C PRO A 69 -5.87 -23.92 -33.87
N ALA A 70 -5.48 -23.43 -32.69
CA ALA A 70 -5.95 -23.98 -31.42
C ALA A 70 -7.48 -23.98 -31.31
N GLY A 71 -8.01 -24.96 -30.57
CA GLY A 71 -9.45 -25.12 -30.33
C GLY A 71 -10.06 -26.28 -31.11
N ARG A 72 -11.32 -26.10 -31.53
CA ARG A 72 -12.19 -27.18 -32.03
C ARG A 72 -11.59 -27.96 -33.19
N ILE A 73 -10.98 -27.28 -34.16
CA ILE A 73 -10.47 -27.92 -35.38
C ILE A 73 -9.29 -28.87 -35.08
N THR A 74 -8.38 -28.47 -34.19
CA THR A 74 -7.31 -29.35 -33.72
C THR A 74 -7.86 -30.53 -32.92
N GLU A 75 -8.85 -30.29 -32.04
CA GLU A 75 -9.49 -31.37 -31.28
C GLU A 75 -10.11 -32.43 -32.19
N GLU A 76 -10.95 -32.01 -33.15
CA GLU A 76 -11.62 -32.91 -34.09
C GLU A 76 -10.61 -33.70 -34.93
N THR A 77 -9.52 -33.06 -35.36
CA THR A 77 -8.45 -33.71 -36.14
C THR A 77 -7.69 -34.75 -35.31
N VAL A 78 -7.33 -34.43 -34.06
CA VAL A 78 -6.67 -35.37 -33.14
C VAL A 78 -7.59 -36.57 -32.86
N GLU A 79 -8.87 -36.33 -32.59
CA GLU A 79 -9.86 -37.40 -32.39
C GLU A 79 -10.05 -38.27 -33.63
N HIS A 80 -9.98 -37.67 -34.82
CA HIS A 80 -10.07 -38.41 -36.07
C HIS A 80 -8.88 -39.36 -36.23
N PHE A 81 -7.66 -38.87 -36.04
CA PHE A 81 -6.47 -39.72 -36.05
C PHE A 81 -6.48 -40.77 -34.95
N ALA A 82 -7.05 -40.47 -33.77
CA ALA A 82 -7.23 -41.46 -32.70
C ALA A 82 -8.08 -42.68 -33.11
N ARG A 83 -8.92 -42.55 -34.15
CA ARG A 83 -9.75 -43.65 -34.69
C ARG A 83 -9.05 -44.48 -35.77
N ILE A 84 -8.11 -43.89 -36.50
CA ILE A 84 -7.50 -44.50 -37.71
C ILE A 84 -6.01 -44.86 -37.54
N LEU A 85 -5.34 -44.30 -36.53
CA LEU A 85 -3.99 -44.70 -36.14
C LEU A 85 -4.00 -45.94 -35.25
N ALA A 86 -2.88 -46.65 -35.22
CA ALA A 86 -2.67 -47.89 -34.49
C ALA A 86 -1.81 -47.63 -33.25
N SER A 87 -1.84 -48.58 -32.31
CA SER A 87 -0.95 -48.54 -31.14
C SER A 87 0.51 -48.42 -31.58
N GLY A 88 1.25 -47.51 -30.94
CA GLY A 88 2.63 -47.14 -31.24
C GLY A 88 2.77 -45.92 -32.16
N ASP A 89 1.74 -45.53 -32.92
CA ASP A 89 1.79 -44.35 -33.79
C ASP A 89 1.83 -43.03 -32.99
N ILE A 90 2.27 -41.96 -33.64
CA ILE A 90 2.57 -40.68 -33.00
C ILE A 90 1.78 -39.54 -33.65
N ILE A 91 1.09 -38.76 -32.82
CA ILE A 91 0.46 -37.49 -33.20
C ILE A 91 1.31 -36.36 -32.61
N ILE A 92 1.75 -35.45 -33.47
CA ILE A 92 2.46 -34.22 -33.11
C ILE A 92 1.49 -33.06 -33.31
N ASP A 93 1.19 -32.30 -32.26
CA ASP A 93 0.55 -30.99 -32.39
C ASP A 93 1.64 -29.93 -32.41
N GLY A 94 1.86 -29.30 -33.56
CA GLY A 94 2.83 -28.21 -33.72
C GLY A 94 2.23 -26.82 -33.70
N GLY A 95 0.92 -26.71 -33.44
CA GLY A 95 0.19 -25.45 -33.37
C GLY A 95 0.48 -24.65 -32.10
N ASN A 96 -0.41 -23.73 -31.78
CA ASN A 96 -0.36 -22.96 -30.53
C ASN A 96 -1.47 -23.42 -29.58
N SER A 97 -1.59 -24.72 -29.37
CA SER A 97 -2.62 -25.29 -28.49
C SER A 97 -2.39 -24.91 -27.03
N PHE A 98 -3.47 -24.89 -26.25
CA PHE A 98 -3.39 -24.70 -24.81
C PHE A 98 -2.84 -25.95 -24.14
N TYR A 99 -1.78 -25.81 -23.35
CA TYR A 99 -1.02 -26.95 -22.79
C TYR A 99 -1.85 -27.92 -21.95
N LYS A 100 -2.95 -27.46 -21.33
CA LYS A 100 -3.86 -28.35 -20.58
C LYS A 100 -4.67 -29.26 -21.49
N ASP A 101 -4.99 -28.81 -22.70
CA ASP A 101 -5.62 -29.66 -23.72
C ASP A 101 -4.65 -30.76 -24.17
N ASP A 102 -3.36 -30.45 -24.29
CA ASP A 102 -2.33 -31.43 -24.63
C ASP A 102 -2.21 -32.54 -23.58
N ILE A 103 -2.22 -32.17 -22.30
CA ILE A 103 -2.23 -33.12 -21.18
C ILE A 103 -3.47 -34.03 -21.25
N ARG A 104 -4.66 -33.45 -21.54
CA ARG A 104 -5.90 -34.21 -21.70
C ARG A 104 -5.81 -35.18 -22.88
N ARG A 105 -5.39 -34.69 -24.04
CA ARG A 105 -5.27 -35.47 -25.29
C ARG A 105 -4.29 -36.63 -25.11
N ALA A 106 -3.12 -36.35 -24.52
CA ALA A 106 -2.12 -37.37 -24.26
C ALA A 106 -2.64 -38.50 -23.37
N ARG A 107 -3.38 -38.17 -22.29
CA ARG A 107 -4.00 -39.18 -21.43
C ARG A 107 -4.99 -40.05 -22.19
N ARG A 108 -5.88 -39.45 -22.99
CA ARG A 108 -6.89 -40.18 -23.77
C ARG A 108 -6.28 -41.04 -24.88
N LEU A 109 -5.23 -40.57 -25.54
CA LEU A 109 -4.54 -41.31 -26.59
C LEU A 109 -3.72 -42.48 -26.04
N ALA A 110 -3.18 -42.33 -24.82
CA ALA A 110 -2.47 -43.41 -24.14
C ALA A 110 -3.36 -44.65 -23.91
N GLU A 111 -4.67 -44.49 -23.70
CA GLU A 111 -5.63 -45.60 -23.61
C GLU A 111 -5.70 -46.46 -24.88
N ARG A 112 -5.29 -45.89 -26.03
CA ARG A 112 -5.22 -46.56 -27.33
C ARG A 112 -3.80 -46.94 -27.75
N GLY A 113 -2.82 -46.70 -26.87
CA GLY A 113 -1.40 -46.88 -27.15
C GLY A 113 -0.84 -45.90 -28.18
N ILE A 114 -1.50 -44.78 -28.46
CA ILE A 114 -1.02 -43.74 -29.39
C ILE A 114 -0.24 -42.70 -28.59
N HIS A 115 0.95 -42.33 -29.08
CA HIS A 115 1.77 -41.30 -28.45
C HIS A 115 1.33 -39.91 -28.91
N TYR A 116 1.25 -38.98 -27.96
CA TYR A 116 0.99 -37.58 -28.23
C TYR A 116 2.22 -36.74 -27.89
N VAL A 117 2.58 -35.84 -28.81
CA VAL A 117 3.71 -34.93 -28.69
C VAL A 117 3.23 -33.51 -28.98
N ASP A 118 3.37 -32.61 -28.03
CA ASP A 118 3.14 -31.18 -28.23
C ASP A 118 4.47 -30.50 -28.60
N CYS A 119 4.48 -29.73 -29.68
CA CYS A 119 5.69 -29.12 -30.23
C CYS A 119 5.50 -27.61 -30.43
N GLY A 120 5.79 -26.86 -29.36
CA GLY A 120 5.83 -25.41 -29.42
C GLY A 120 6.85 -24.93 -30.44
N THR A 121 6.36 -24.26 -31.49
CA THR A 121 7.15 -23.90 -32.66
C THR A 121 7.30 -22.39 -32.80
N SER A 122 8.54 -21.87 -32.75
CA SER A 122 8.84 -20.44 -32.90
C SER A 122 9.74 -20.17 -34.11
N GLY A 123 9.47 -19.11 -34.89
CA GLY A 123 10.25 -18.76 -36.08
C GLY A 123 9.43 -18.14 -37.23
N GLY A 124 8.08 -18.27 -37.17
CA GLY A 124 7.18 -17.66 -38.13
C GLY A 124 7.48 -18.07 -39.58
N VAL A 125 7.10 -17.22 -40.54
CA VAL A 125 7.32 -17.46 -41.97
C VAL A 125 8.80 -17.60 -42.35
N TRP A 126 9.70 -17.02 -41.55
CA TRP A 126 11.15 -17.05 -41.75
C TRP A 126 11.80 -18.39 -41.39
N GLY A 127 11.07 -19.29 -40.71
CA GLY A 127 11.60 -20.58 -40.31
C GLY A 127 11.90 -21.54 -41.49
N LEU A 128 11.38 -21.27 -42.69
CA LEU A 128 11.80 -22.01 -43.89
C LEU A 128 13.31 -21.90 -44.10
N ASP A 129 13.85 -20.68 -43.99
CA ASP A 129 15.26 -20.39 -44.22
C ASP A 129 16.06 -20.51 -42.92
N ARG A 130 15.57 -19.88 -41.84
CA ARG A 130 16.29 -19.79 -40.56
C ARG A 130 16.15 -21.01 -39.65
N GLY A 131 15.16 -21.87 -39.89
CA GLY A 131 14.77 -22.94 -38.98
C GLY A 131 13.88 -22.46 -37.83
N TYR A 132 13.39 -23.42 -37.05
CA TYR A 132 12.41 -23.20 -35.99
C TYR A 132 12.99 -23.53 -34.63
N CYS A 133 12.81 -22.63 -33.65
CA CYS A 133 13.05 -22.96 -32.25
C CYS A 133 11.91 -23.87 -31.77
N LEU A 134 12.24 -25.11 -31.36
CA LEU A 134 11.24 -26.14 -31.02
C LEU A 134 11.31 -26.51 -29.53
N MET A 135 10.17 -26.44 -28.86
CA MET A 135 9.97 -26.87 -27.48
C MET A 135 9.05 -28.06 -27.47
N ILE A 136 9.58 -29.25 -27.15
CA ILE A 136 8.87 -30.51 -27.37
C ILE A 136 8.46 -31.13 -26.03
N GLY A 137 7.18 -31.39 -25.84
CA GLY A 137 6.63 -32.19 -24.75
C GLY A 137 6.16 -33.55 -25.27
N GLY A 138 6.31 -34.59 -24.45
CA GLY A 138 5.81 -35.92 -24.79
C GLY A 138 6.64 -37.08 -24.23
N PRO A 139 6.25 -38.34 -24.50
CA PRO A 139 7.00 -39.52 -24.10
C PRO A 139 8.39 -39.54 -24.71
N LYS A 140 9.42 -39.84 -23.89
CA LYS A 140 10.83 -39.81 -24.29
C LYS A 140 11.12 -40.65 -25.55
N GLU A 141 10.60 -41.88 -25.61
CA GLU A 141 10.83 -42.79 -26.74
C GLU A 141 10.25 -42.24 -28.06
N ALA A 142 9.06 -41.64 -28.01
CA ALA A 142 8.45 -41.00 -29.18
C ALA A 142 9.26 -39.78 -29.64
N VAL A 143 9.75 -38.97 -28.69
CA VAL A 143 10.59 -37.80 -28.98
C VAL A 143 11.95 -38.21 -29.56
N GLU A 144 12.57 -39.26 -29.04
CA GLU A 144 13.83 -39.82 -29.57
C GLU A 144 13.64 -40.40 -30.98
N HIS A 145 12.53 -41.10 -31.23
CA HIS A 145 12.19 -41.57 -32.57
C HIS A 145 12.05 -40.41 -33.57
N LEU A 146 11.46 -39.30 -33.13
CA LEU A 146 11.22 -38.11 -33.96
C LEU A 146 12.42 -37.14 -34.04
N ASP A 147 13.55 -37.43 -33.39
CA ASP A 147 14.73 -36.55 -33.39
C ASP A 147 15.18 -36.11 -34.80
N PRO A 148 15.20 -36.98 -35.84
CA PRO A 148 15.55 -36.55 -37.20
C PRO A 148 14.58 -35.51 -37.78
N ILE A 149 13.29 -35.57 -37.44
CA ILE A 149 12.28 -34.58 -37.86
C ILE A 149 12.57 -33.24 -37.19
N PHE A 150 12.78 -33.23 -35.87
CA PHE A 150 13.07 -32.00 -35.12
C PHE A 150 14.40 -31.39 -35.54
N ALA A 151 15.44 -32.20 -35.76
CA ALA A 151 16.74 -31.76 -36.23
C ALA A 151 16.67 -31.09 -37.61
N ALA A 152 15.88 -31.63 -38.54
CA ALA A 152 15.66 -31.04 -39.86
C ALA A 152 14.95 -29.67 -39.79
N LEU A 153 14.02 -29.51 -38.83
CA LEU A 153 13.27 -28.28 -38.64
C LEU A 153 14.06 -27.20 -37.88
N ALA A 154 14.99 -27.60 -37.01
CA ALA A 154 15.71 -26.68 -36.16
C ALA A 154 16.69 -25.75 -36.93
N PRO A 155 17.14 -24.63 -36.33
CA PRO A 155 18.08 -23.68 -36.93
C PRO A 155 19.50 -24.25 -37.09
N GLY A 156 19.85 -25.26 -36.30
CA GLY A 156 21.24 -25.73 -36.16
C GLY A 156 22.05 -24.82 -35.22
N SER A 157 23.37 -24.96 -35.24
CA SER A 157 24.25 -24.23 -34.30
C SER A 157 24.38 -22.73 -34.58
N GLY A 158 24.03 -22.28 -35.79
CA GLY A 158 24.08 -20.87 -36.18
C GLY A 158 25.45 -20.21 -35.93
N SER A 159 25.41 -18.89 -35.68
CA SER A 159 26.59 -18.07 -35.38
C SER A 159 26.65 -17.58 -33.92
N ILE A 160 25.79 -18.10 -33.05
CA ILE A 160 25.72 -17.71 -31.64
C ILE A 160 26.87 -18.39 -30.89
N THR A 161 27.64 -17.62 -30.13
CA THR A 161 28.72 -18.15 -29.29
C THR A 161 28.16 -19.16 -28.28
N LYS A 162 28.79 -20.33 -28.18
CA LYS A 162 28.40 -21.37 -27.22
C LYS A 162 28.46 -20.85 -25.78
N THR A 163 27.48 -21.23 -24.97
CA THR A 163 27.45 -20.84 -23.55
C THR A 163 28.54 -21.59 -22.78
N PRO A 164 29.47 -20.89 -22.11
CA PRO A 164 30.51 -21.54 -21.30
C PRO A 164 29.92 -22.46 -20.23
N GLY A 165 30.52 -23.64 -20.03
CA GLY A 165 30.10 -24.60 -19.00
C GLY A 165 28.88 -25.47 -19.34
N ARG A 166 28.30 -25.34 -20.55
CA ARG A 166 27.08 -26.07 -20.95
C ARG A 166 27.31 -27.48 -21.49
N ALA A 167 28.56 -27.90 -21.73
CA ALA A 167 28.89 -29.18 -22.38
C ALA A 167 28.28 -30.43 -21.72
N LYS A 168 27.91 -30.37 -20.42
CA LYS A 168 27.28 -31.45 -19.66
C LYS A 168 25.76 -31.60 -19.85
N TYR A 169 25.09 -30.66 -20.52
CA TYR A 169 23.64 -30.66 -20.74
C TYR A 169 23.28 -31.15 -22.15
N ASP A 170 21.99 -31.30 -22.43
CA ASP A 170 21.48 -31.73 -23.74
C ASP A 170 21.97 -30.80 -24.88
N GLN A 171 22.74 -31.39 -25.80
CA GLN A 171 23.37 -30.69 -26.92
C GLN A 171 22.36 -30.27 -28.00
N ARG A 172 21.14 -30.81 -27.99
CA ARG A 172 20.04 -30.38 -28.89
C ARG A 172 19.68 -28.91 -28.66
N ALA A 173 19.77 -28.43 -27.41
CA ALA A 173 19.46 -27.04 -27.09
C ALA A 173 20.32 -26.05 -27.87
N GLU A 174 21.62 -26.36 -28.07
CA GLU A 174 22.54 -25.53 -28.87
C GLU A 174 22.25 -25.60 -30.39
N ARG A 175 21.42 -26.55 -30.82
CA ARG A 175 20.93 -26.67 -32.20
C ARG A 175 19.55 -26.06 -32.38
N GLY A 176 18.96 -25.49 -31.32
CA GLY A 176 17.69 -24.76 -31.31
C GLY A 176 16.45 -25.60 -31.03
N TYR A 177 16.57 -26.78 -30.42
CA TYR A 177 15.39 -27.55 -29.97
C TYR A 177 15.66 -28.34 -28.69
N ILE A 178 14.62 -28.59 -27.90
CA ILE A 178 14.72 -29.34 -26.63
C ILE A 178 13.54 -30.28 -26.41
N HIS A 179 13.80 -31.39 -25.73
CA HIS A 179 12.75 -32.14 -25.02
C HIS A 179 12.52 -31.47 -23.68
N ALA A 180 11.43 -30.69 -23.58
CA ALA A 180 11.11 -29.86 -22.43
C ALA A 180 10.49 -30.65 -21.26
N GLY A 181 9.91 -31.82 -21.52
CA GLY A 181 9.28 -32.65 -20.50
C GLY A 181 8.16 -33.56 -21.02
N PRO A 182 7.22 -33.98 -20.17
CA PRO A 182 6.07 -34.79 -20.57
C PRO A 182 5.11 -34.00 -21.48
N ALA A 183 4.05 -34.64 -21.95
CA ALA A 183 3.03 -33.98 -22.76
C ALA A 183 2.46 -32.73 -22.03
N GLY A 184 2.31 -31.64 -22.78
CA GLY A 184 1.98 -30.30 -22.33
C GLY A 184 3.20 -29.40 -22.06
N ALA A 185 4.39 -29.96 -21.82
CA ALA A 185 5.55 -29.15 -21.46
C ALA A 185 6.07 -28.28 -22.63
N GLY A 186 5.98 -28.77 -23.87
CA GLY A 186 6.42 -28.04 -25.05
C GLY A 186 5.57 -26.80 -25.31
N HIS A 187 4.25 -26.97 -25.39
CA HIS A 187 3.32 -25.84 -25.53
C HIS A 187 3.31 -24.92 -24.30
N PHE A 188 3.53 -25.44 -23.09
CA PHE A 188 3.69 -24.58 -21.91
C PHE A 188 4.92 -23.66 -22.05
N VAL A 189 6.09 -24.21 -22.40
CA VAL A 189 7.30 -23.38 -22.59
C VAL A 189 7.12 -22.38 -23.72
N LYS A 190 6.46 -22.77 -24.82
CA LYS A 190 6.16 -21.86 -25.94
C LYS A 190 5.16 -20.77 -25.56
N MET A 191 4.15 -21.09 -24.77
CA MET A 191 3.20 -20.12 -24.23
C MET A 191 3.93 -19.04 -23.44
N ILE A 192 4.79 -19.44 -22.49
CA ILE A 192 5.62 -18.50 -21.71
C ILE A 192 6.57 -17.69 -22.61
N HIS A 193 7.20 -18.34 -23.60
CA HIS A 193 8.03 -17.65 -24.61
C HIS A 193 7.24 -16.53 -25.31
N ASN A 194 6.01 -16.79 -25.76
CA ASN A 194 5.17 -15.77 -26.42
C ASN A 194 4.79 -14.64 -25.44
N GLY A 195 4.53 -14.95 -24.18
CA GLY A 195 4.34 -13.94 -23.14
C GLY A 195 5.55 -12.99 -23.03
N ILE A 196 6.76 -13.55 -22.96
CA ILE A 196 8.01 -12.76 -22.91
C ILE A 196 8.18 -11.94 -24.20
N GLU A 197 7.94 -12.52 -25.36
CA GLU A 197 7.96 -11.82 -26.65
C GLU A 197 7.03 -10.59 -26.62
N TYR A 198 5.83 -10.73 -26.05
CA TYR A 198 4.88 -9.63 -25.93
C TYR A 198 5.41 -8.48 -25.07
N GLY A 199 6.07 -8.81 -23.95
CA GLY A 199 6.71 -7.82 -23.08
C GLY A 199 7.86 -7.09 -23.75
N LEU A 200 8.72 -7.80 -24.50
CA LEU A 200 9.81 -7.18 -25.25
C LEU A 200 9.31 -6.25 -26.35
N MET A 201 8.30 -6.67 -27.12
CA MET A 201 7.67 -5.82 -28.12
C MET A 201 7.11 -4.53 -27.51
N GLN A 202 6.43 -4.65 -26.36
CA GLN A 202 5.84 -3.52 -25.66
C GLN A 202 6.92 -2.53 -25.20
N ALA A 203 8.02 -3.03 -24.61
CA ALA A 203 9.12 -2.20 -24.14
C ALA A 203 9.78 -1.40 -25.29
N TYR A 204 9.97 -2.02 -26.48
CA TYR A 204 10.45 -1.28 -27.64
C TYR A 204 9.46 -0.21 -28.10
N ALA A 205 8.18 -0.54 -28.18
CA ALA A 205 7.14 0.39 -28.64
C ALA A 205 7.07 1.63 -27.74
N GLU A 206 7.01 1.45 -26.43
CA GLU A 206 6.99 2.55 -25.45
C GLU A 206 8.27 3.38 -25.51
N GLY A 207 9.44 2.74 -25.60
CA GLY A 207 10.72 3.44 -25.70
C GLY A 207 10.79 4.32 -26.95
N PHE A 208 10.35 3.82 -28.11
CA PHE A 208 10.31 4.61 -29.34
C PHE A 208 9.27 5.73 -29.29
N ASP A 209 8.13 5.53 -28.64
CA ASP A 209 7.11 6.56 -28.50
C ASP A 209 7.55 7.71 -27.57
N ILE A 210 8.27 7.38 -26.49
CA ILE A 210 8.90 8.39 -25.62
C ILE A 210 9.94 9.21 -26.39
N LEU A 211 10.82 8.55 -27.17
CA LEU A 211 11.81 9.25 -27.99
C LEU A 211 11.15 10.18 -29.01
N ARG A 212 10.08 9.73 -29.65
CA ARG A 212 9.29 10.53 -30.60
C ARG A 212 8.65 11.74 -29.91
N SER A 213 8.08 11.55 -28.71
CA SER A 213 7.32 12.56 -27.99
C SER A 213 8.19 13.64 -27.34
N LYS A 214 9.52 13.52 -27.39
CA LYS A 214 10.44 14.50 -26.81
C LYS A 214 10.38 15.89 -27.47
N ASN A 215 9.70 16.03 -28.60
CA ASN A 215 9.39 17.32 -29.22
C ASN A 215 8.02 17.91 -28.80
N SER A 216 7.41 17.40 -27.73
CA SER A 216 6.08 17.84 -27.26
C SER A 216 6.03 19.33 -26.91
N ALA A 217 4.92 19.99 -27.26
CA ALA A 217 4.64 21.38 -26.91
C ALA A 217 4.40 21.61 -25.40
N GLU A 218 4.19 20.53 -24.63
CA GLU A 218 4.04 20.60 -23.17
C GLU A 218 5.37 20.78 -22.43
N LEU A 219 6.51 20.54 -23.12
CA LEU A 219 7.84 20.71 -22.55
C LEU A 219 8.36 22.14 -22.77
N PRO A 220 9.26 22.66 -21.89
CA PRO A 220 10.02 23.88 -22.17
C PRO A 220 10.74 23.79 -23.52
N GLU A 221 10.82 24.90 -24.25
CA GLU A 221 11.37 24.92 -25.62
C GLU A 221 12.82 24.39 -25.67
N GLU A 222 13.63 24.77 -24.68
CA GLU A 222 15.02 24.35 -24.51
C GLU A 222 15.19 22.84 -24.24
N GLU A 223 14.11 22.12 -23.90
CA GLU A 223 14.12 20.68 -23.63
C GLU A 223 13.54 19.83 -24.78
N ARG A 224 13.15 20.46 -25.90
CA ARG A 224 12.54 19.78 -27.05
C ARG A 224 13.59 19.28 -28.03
N PHE A 225 13.50 18.00 -28.39
CA PHE A 225 14.39 17.39 -29.39
C PHE A 225 13.59 16.73 -30.51
N THR A 226 13.92 17.07 -31.75
CA THR A 226 13.50 16.30 -32.92
C THR A 226 14.56 15.23 -33.20
N LEU A 227 14.20 13.96 -32.98
CA LEU A 227 15.11 12.83 -33.10
C LEU A 227 14.81 11.99 -34.35
N ASN A 228 15.85 11.54 -35.06
CA ASN A 228 15.70 10.58 -36.16
C ASN A 228 15.56 9.16 -35.60
N ILE A 229 14.31 8.75 -35.38
CA ILE A 229 13.98 7.47 -34.76
C ILE A 229 14.44 6.27 -35.62
N SER A 230 14.42 6.39 -36.95
CA SER A 230 14.90 5.35 -37.87
C SER A 230 16.39 5.09 -37.69
N ASP A 231 17.21 6.14 -37.63
CA ASP A 231 18.66 6.00 -37.44
C ASP A 231 19.00 5.51 -36.03
N ILE A 232 18.22 5.91 -35.02
CA ILE A 232 18.37 5.42 -33.64
C ILE A 232 18.08 3.91 -33.56
N ALA A 233 17.01 3.44 -34.20
CA ALA A 233 16.75 2.00 -34.28
C ALA A 233 17.89 1.26 -34.98
N GLU A 234 18.44 1.84 -36.05
CA GLU A 234 19.53 1.25 -36.83
C GLU A 234 20.87 1.23 -36.06
N VAL A 235 21.20 2.26 -35.28
CA VAL A 235 22.41 2.24 -34.45
C VAL A 235 22.30 1.20 -33.34
N TRP A 236 21.12 1.02 -32.75
CA TRP A 236 20.92 0.02 -31.71
C TRP A 236 21.08 -1.43 -32.20
N ARG A 237 20.90 -1.69 -33.50
CA ARG A 237 21.21 -3.02 -34.07
C ARG A 237 22.69 -3.37 -34.06
N ARG A 238 23.58 -2.38 -33.85
CA ARG A 238 25.04 -2.54 -33.92
C ARG A 238 25.67 -2.50 -32.53
N GLY A 239 25.59 -3.61 -31.80
CA GLY A 239 26.31 -3.78 -30.53
C GLY A 239 25.61 -3.18 -29.30
N SER A 240 24.33 -2.81 -29.41
CA SER A 240 23.54 -2.44 -28.23
C SER A 240 23.18 -3.66 -27.39
N VAL A 241 23.07 -3.45 -26.08
CA VAL A 241 22.60 -4.45 -25.11
C VAL A 241 21.15 -4.89 -25.38
N ILE A 242 20.34 -4.03 -26.01
CA ILE A 242 18.97 -4.33 -26.40
C ILE A 242 18.87 -4.82 -27.85
N SER A 243 19.93 -5.37 -28.44
CA SER A 243 19.85 -5.93 -29.80
C SER A 243 18.99 -7.22 -29.79
N SER A 244 18.07 -7.33 -30.75
CA SER A 244 17.21 -8.50 -30.90
C SER A 244 16.61 -8.57 -32.32
N TRP A 245 16.04 -9.71 -32.66
CA TRP A 245 15.29 -9.84 -33.91
C TRP A 245 14.05 -8.93 -33.96
N LEU A 246 13.43 -8.65 -32.81
CA LEU A 246 12.33 -7.69 -32.74
C LEU A 246 12.81 -6.27 -33.07
N LEU A 247 13.99 -5.88 -32.59
CA LEU A 247 14.60 -4.60 -32.96
C LEU A 247 14.95 -4.54 -34.45
N ASP A 248 15.42 -5.63 -35.05
CA ASP A 248 15.67 -5.70 -36.50
C ASP A 248 14.37 -5.43 -37.29
N LEU A 249 13.24 -6.02 -36.86
CA LEU A 249 11.94 -5.82 -37.48
C LEU A 249 11.46 -4.37 -37.29
N SER A 250 11.64 -3.79 -36.11
CA SER A 250 11.30 -2.40 -35.81
C SER A 250 12.10 -1.42 -36.68
N ALA A 251 13.42 -1.62 -36.81
CA ALA A 251 14.27 -0.78 -37.66
C ALA A 251 13.88 -0.89 -39.15
N ALA A 252 13.58 -2.11 -39.63
CA ALA A 252 13.12 -2.31 -41.00
C ALA A 252 11.76 -1.62 -41.26
N ALA A 253 10.84 -1.65 -40.29
CA ALA A 253 9.56 -0.97 -40.38
C ALA A 253 9.75 0.56 -40.41
N LEU A 254 10.55 1.12 -39.50
CA LEU A 254 10.85 2.55 -39.41
C LEU A 254 11.60 3.07 -40.63
N ALA A 255 12.51 2.29 -41.21
CA ALA A 255 13.21 2.67 -42.44
C ALA A 255 12.25 2.75 -43.65
N LYS A 256 11.21 1.90 -43.67
CA LYS A 256 10.20 1.90 -44.74
C LYS A 256 9.16 3.01 -44.54
N ASP A 257 8.74 3.23 -43.30
CA ASP A 257 7.70 4.19 -42.91
C ASP A 257 8.06 4.83 -41.57
N PRO A 258 8.84 5.93 -41.56
CA PRO A 258 9.33 6.55 -40.32
C PRO A 258 8.23 7.06 -39.38
N GLN A 259 7.01 7.27 -39.90
CA GLN A 259 5.86 7.71 -39.12
C GLN A 259 4.86 6.59 -38.85
N LEU A 260 5.11 5.37 -39.33
CA LEU A 260 4.26 4.20 -39.19
C LEU A 260 2.80 4.44 -39.63
N LYS A 261 2.56 5.30 -40.62
CA LYS A 261 1.21 5.67 -41.09
C LYS A 261 0.40 4.49 -41.62
N SER A 262 1.10 3.47 -42.11
CA SER A 262 0.48 2.24 -42.63
C SER A 262 -0.04 1.30 -41.54
N PHE A 263 0.19 1.60 -40.27
CA PHE A 263 -0.23 0.78 -39.13
C PHE A 263 -1.33 1.49 -38.33
N SER A 264 -2.43 0.79 -38.06
CA SER A 264 -3.57 1.34 -37.29
C SER A 264 -3.35 1.37 -35.79
N GLY A 265 -2.30 0.73 -35.28
CA GLY A 265 -2.08 0.54 -33.83
C GLY A 265 -2.83 -0.65 -33.21
N PHE A 266 -3.73 -1.31 -33.96
CA PHE A 266 -4.44 -2.50 -33.49
C PHE A 266 -3.50 -3.71 -33.40
N VAL A 267 -3.43 -4.36 -32.21
CA VAL A 267 -2.58 -5.54 -31.99
C VAL A 267 -3.42 -6.75 -31.60
N GLN A 268 -3.37 -7.80 -32.43
CA GLN A 268 -4.03 -9.09 -32.19
C GLN A 268 -3.19 -9.98 -31.25
N ASP A 269 -3.85 -10.87 -30.50
CA ASP A 269 -3.23 -11.95 -29.74
C ASP A 269 -3.89 -13.29 -30.08
N SER A 270 -3.14 -14.39 -29.99
CA SER A 270 -3.59 -15.74 -30.31
C SER A 270 -3.98 -16.57 -29.07
N GLY A 271 -4.14 -15.93 -27.91
CA GLY A 271 -4.56 -16.53 -26.64
C GLY A 271 -3.42 -16.87 -25.67
N GLU A 272 -2.19 -17.07 -26.14
CA GLU A 272 -1.06 -17.51 -25.31
C GLU A 272 -0.65 -16.44 -24.29
N GLY A 273 -0.83 -15.16 -24.61
CA GLY A 273 -0.63 -14.08 -23.65
C GLY A 273 -1.61 -14.18 -22.47
N ARG A 274 -2.87 -14.53 -22.74
CA ARG A 274 -3.90 -14.73 -21.70
C ARG A 274 -3.54 -15.93 -20.83
N TRP A 275 -3.27 -17.07 -21.45
CA TRP A 275 -2.89 -18.29 -20.74
C TRP A 275 -1.59 -18.15 -19.94
N THR A 276 -0.66 -17.30 -20.38
CA THR A 276 0.55 -16.96 -19.60
C THR A 276 0.18 -16.25 -18.30
N ILE A 277 -0.72 -15.27 -18.34
CA ILE A 277 -1.17 -14.55 -17.14
C ILE A 277 -2.04 -15.45 -16.26
N GLU A 278 -2.89 -16.29 -16.84
CA GLU A 278 -3.63 -17.31 -16.10
C GLU A 278 -2.68 -18.27 -15.36
N ALA A 279 -1.63 -18.75 -16.03
CA ALA A 279 -0.62 -19.59 -15.39
C ALA A 279 0.14 -18.87 -14.27
N ALA A 280 0.44 -17.58 -14.44
CA ALA A 280 1.05 -16.77 -13.40
C ALA A 280 0.13 -16.62 -12.17
N ILE A 281 -1.17 -16.42 -12.39
CA ILE A 281 -2.18 -16.38 -11.33
C ILE A 281 -2.26 -17.73 -10.60
N GLU A 282 -2.38 -18.84 -11.34
CA GLU A 282 -2.45 -20.19 -10.77
C GLU A 282 -1.22 -20.54 -9.92
N GLN A 283 -0.06 -20.02 -10.29
CA GLN A 283 1.22 -20.29 -9.62
C GLN A 283 1.58 -19.24 -8.57
N SER A 284 0.74 -18.21 -8.39
CA SER A 284 1.03 -17.05 -7.53
C SER A 284 2.38 -16.39 -7.87
N VAL A 285 2.68 -16.25 -9.17
CA VAL A 285 3.90 -15.63 -9.69
C VAL A 285 3.58 -14.20 -10.16
N PRO A 286 4.23 -13.16 -9.61
CA PRO A 286 4.08 -11.78 -10.10
C PRO A 286 4.58 -11.63 -11.54
N ALA A 287 3.79 -10.99 -12.40
CA ALA A 287 4.05 -10.92 -13.84
C ALA A 287 3.77 -9.52 -14.46
N GLU A 288 4.17 -8.45 -13.79
CA GLU A 288 3.79 -7.05 -14.11
C GLU A 288 4.10 -6.61 -15.55
N VAL A 289 5.26 -6.99 -16.08
CA VAL A 289 5.64 -6.64 -17.47
C VAL A 289 4.74 -7.36 -18.47
N LEU A 290 4.45 -8.64 -18.21
CA LEU A 290 3.67 -9.48 -19.13
C LEU A 290 2.18 -9.11 -19.06
N SER A 291 1.67 -8.81 -17.87
CA SER A 291 0.27 -8.40 -17.67
C SER A 291 0.01 -7.04 -18.31
N SER A 292 0.91 -6.07 -18.11
CA SER A 292 0.82 -4.76 -18.74
C SER A 292 0.85 -4.88 -20.27
N ALA A 293 1.79 -5.66 -20.82
CA ALA A 293 1.87 -5.89 -22.26
C ALA A 293 0.62 -6.57 -22.85
N LEU A 294 -0.03 -7.47 -22.09
CA LEU A 294 -1.31 -8.07 -22.49
C LEU A 294 -2.44 -7.02 -22.47
N TYR A 295 -2.55 -6.23 -21.42
CA TYR A 295 -3.60 -5.21 -21.30
C TYR A 295 -3.45 -4.08 -22.30
N THR A 296 -2.23 -3.69 -22.68
CA THR A 296 -2.02 -2.74 -23.79
C THR A 296 -2.60 -3.27 -25.10
N ARG A 297 -2.51 -4.58 -25.36
CA ARG A 297 -3.15 -5.18 -26.54
C ARG A 297 -4.67 -5.08 -26.46
N PHE A 298 -5.28 -5.28 -25.29
CA PHE A 298 -6.73 -5.08 -25.14
C PHE A 298 -7.12 -3.63 -25.35
N ARG A 299 -6.31 -2.71 -24.80
CA ARG A 299 -6.50 -1.27 -24.97
C ARG A 299 -6.40 -0.83 -26.42
N SER A 300 -5.47 -1.40 -27.20
CA SER A 300 -5.30 -1.10 -28.63
C SER A 300 -6.52 -1.37 -29.52
N ARG A 301 -7.53 -2.07 -29.00
CA ARG A 301 -8.76 -2.46 -29.72
C ARG A 301 -9.94 -1.52 -29.43
N GLN A 302 -9.75 -0.55 -28.54
CA GLN A 302 -10.82 0.29 -28.03
C GLN A 302 -10.35 1.75 -28.02
N GLU A 303 -11.12 2.65 -28.63
CA GLU A 303 -10.86 4.10 -28.55
C GLU A 303 -11.23 4.65 -27.17
N HIS A 304 -12.42 4.33 -26.66
CA HIS A 304 -12.81 4.63 -25.28
C HIS A 304 -13.61 3.48 -24.68
N THR A 305 -13.22 3.03 -23.48
CA THR A 305 -13.94 1.97 -22.76
C THR A 305 -15.21 2.52 -22.09
N PHE A 306 -16.15 1.64 -21.76
CA PHE A 306 -17.30 2.04 -20.94
C PHE A 306 -16.85 2.62 -19.58
N ALA A 307 -15.79 2.07 -18.99
CA ALA A 307 -15.23 2.57 -17.74
C ALA A 307 -14.70 4.01 -17.90
N GLU A 308 -14.03 4.34 -18.99
CA GLU A 308 -13.55 5.71 -19.28
C GLU A 308 -14.71 6.69 -19.49
N LYS A 309 -15.77 6.25 -20.19
CA LYS A 309 -17.00 7.04 -20.33
C LYS A 309 -17.69 7.26 -18.98
N MET A 310 -17.71 6.24 -18.12
CA MET A 310 -18.22 6.36 -16.75
C MET A 310 -17.37 7.32 -15.90
N LEU A 311 -16.03 7.27 -16.03
CA LEU A 311 -15.12 8.21 -15.37
C LEU A 311 -15.39 9.65 -15.83
N SER A 312 -15.57 9.86 -17.14
CA SER A 312 -15.95 11.16 -17.70
C SER A 312 -17.31 11.64 -17.16
N ALA A 313 -18.33 10.78 -17.18
CA ALA A 313 -19.66 11.09 -16.65
C ALA A 313 -19.63 11.44 -15.15
N MET A 314 -18.86 10.70 -14.36
CA MET A 314 -18.65 11.03 -12.93
C MET A 314 -17.92 12.37 -12.77
N ARG A 315 -16.93 12.68 -13.63
CA ARG A 315 -16.21 13.96 -13.58
C ARG A 315 -17.10 15.14 -13.98
N LEU A 316 -17.99 14.95 -14.96
CA LEU A 316 -19.02 15.92 -15.33
C LEU A 316 -19.99 16.16 -14.16
N GLY A 317 -20.54 15.09 -13.57
CA GLY A 317 -21.52 15.18 -12.49
C GLY A 317 -20.96 15.73 -11.18
N PHE A 318 -19.70 15.44 -10.86
CA PHE A 318 -19.05 15.87 -9.61
C PHE A 318 -18.30 17.21 -9.75
N GLY A 319 -17.72 17.49 -10.92
CA GLY A 319 -16.80 18.62 -11.11
C GLY A 319 -17.26 19.71 -12.08
N GLY A 320 -18.39 19.52 -12.77
CA GLY A 320 -18.92 20.50 -13.75
C GLY A 320 -18.03 20.70 -14.99
N HIS A 321 -17.02 19.85 -15.19
CA HIS A 321 -16.16 19.91 -16.37
C HIS A 321 -16.91 19.38 -17.59
N ILE A 322 -17.19 20.27 -18.54
CA ILE A 322 -17.68 19.90 -19.88
C ILE A 322 -16.54 19.15 -20.58
N GLU A 323 -16.83 18.00 -21.19
CA GLU A 323 -15.87 17.30 -22.05
C GLU A 323 -15.30 18.28 -23.07
N GLY A 324 -13.97 18.42 -23.10
CA GLY A 324 -13.32 19.20 -24.14
C GLY A 324 -13.54 18.49 -25.48
N SER A 325 -14.07 19.20 -26.48
CA SER A 325 -13.93 18.77 -27.86
C SER A 325 -12.43 18.74 -28.19
N GLU A 326 -11.92 17.59 -28.66
CA GLU A 326 -10.56 17.51 -29.18
C GLU A 326 -10.32 18.66 -30.19
N PRO A 327 -9.16 19.34 -30.15
CA PRO A 327 -8.83 20.30 -31.20
C PRO A 327 -8.80 19.55 -32.54
N GLU A 328 -9.67 19.92 -33.47
CA GLU A 328 -9.59 19.45 -34.85
C GLU A 328 -8.18 19.67 -35.37
N ALA A 329 -7.56 18.60 -35.91
CA ALA A 329 -6.25 18.66 -36.51
C ALA A 329 -6.23 19.70 -37.65
N HIS A 330 -5.63 20.86 -37.38
CA HIS A 330 -5.41 21.88 -38.41
C HIS A 330 -4.53 21.31 -39.54
N ALA A 331 -5.10 21.28 -40.75
CA ALA A 331 -4.39 21.06 -41.99
C ALA A 331 -3.32 22.16 -42.20
N PRO A 332 -2.21 21.86 -42.90
CA PRO A 332 -1.10 22.80 -43.01
C PRO A 332 -1.40 23.86 -44.08
N GLU A 333 -1.65 25.10 -43.67
CA GLU A 333 -1.61 26.25 -44.57
C GLU A 333 -0.33 27.06 -44.36
N GLY A 334 0.44 27.18 -45.45
CA GLY A 334 1.07 28.43 -45.89
C GLY A 334 2.14 29.07 -45.01
N HIS A 335 3.40 28.91 -45.41
CA HIS A 335 4.49 29.83 -45.05
C HIS A 335 4.11 31.31 -45.25
N PRO A 336 4.64 32.20 -44.40
CA PRO A 336 5.36 33.35 -44.91
C PRO A 336 6.79 33.45 -44.37
N THR A 337 7.66 33.85 -45.27
CA THR A 337 9.11 34.03 -45.13
C THR A 337 9.51 35.23 -44.27
N ALA A 338 10.73 35.09 -43.73
CA ALA A 338 11.60 36.06 -43.06
C ALA A 338 11.38 37.55 -43.38
N GLN A 339 11.41 38.38 -42.32
CA GLN A 339 12.18 39.63 -42.30
C GLN A 339 12.28 40.22 -40.89
N ASN A 340 13.50 40.69 -40.58
CA ASN A 340 13.92 41.62 -39.51
C ASN A 340 14.66 41.01 -38.31
N ALA A 341 15.93 40.71 -38.59
CA ALA A 341 17.02 40.95 -37.65
C ALA A 341 17.25 42.46 -37.49
N ALA A 342 17.45 42.96 -36.27
CA ALA A 342 18.59 43.77 -35.86
C ALA A 342 18.43 44.32 -34.42
N GLU A 343 19.59 44.54 -33.79
CA GLU A 343 19.87 45.37 -32.60
C GLU A 343 19.68 44.73 -31.22
N TYR A 344 20.77 44.22 -30.60
CA TYR A 344 21.75 45.03 -29.87
C TYR A 344 22.99 44.19 -29.48
N LYS A 345 24.15 44.85 -29.46
CA LYS A 345 25.51 44.31 -29.26
C LYS A 345 26.12 44.97 -27.99
N MET A 346 27.14 44.30 -27.42
CA MET A 346 28.01 44.69 -26.28
C MET A 346 27.48 44.31 -24.87
N THR A 347 28.26 43.76 -23.92
CA THR A 347 29.72 43.75 -23.71
C THR A 347 30.11 42.59 -22.77
N VAL A 348 31.35 42.11 -22.88
CA VAL A 348 32.00 41.13 -21.99
C VAL A 348 32.65 41.86 -20.80
N ASP A 349 32.85 41.13 -19.71
CA ASP A 349 33.57 41.44 -18.45
C ASP A 349 32.78 42.12 -17.32
N THR A 350 32.17 41.30 -16.47
CA THR A 350 32.63 41.06 -15.09
C THR A 350 31.59 40.14 -14.44
N LEU A 351 32.01 39.02 -13.85
CA LEU A 351 31.38 38.41 -12.68
C LEU A 351 32.24 37.21 -12.25
N VAL A 352 33.20 37.51 -11.38
CA VAL A 352 33.64 36.57 -10.35
C VAL A 352 32.38 36.07 -9.65
N ARG A 353 31.94 34.84 -9.94
CA ARG A 353 30.87 34.20 -9.17
C ARG A 353 31.49 33.68 -7.87
N PRO A 354 31.05 34.16 -6.70
CA PRO A 354 31.43 33.54 -5.45
C PRO A 354 30.91 32.10 -5.43
N SER A 355 31.68 31.22 -4.80
CA SER A 355 31.30 29.84 -4.52
C SER A 355 29.87 29.79 -3.96
N GLN A 356 28.93 29.23 -4.72
CA GLN A 356 27.63 28.87 -4.17
C GLN A 356 27.85 27.72 -3.19
N THR A 357 27.93 28.11 -1.92
CA THR A 357 27.67 27.31 -0.74
C THR A 357 26.43 26.44 -0.99
N SER A 358 26.55 25.17 -0.57
CA SER A 358 25.49 24.16 -0.43
C SER A 358 24.06 24.69 -0.55
N ALA A 359 23.32 24.19 -1.52
CA ALA A 359 21.89 24.46 -1.68
C ALA A 359 21.16 24.26 -0.34
N LEU A 360 20.77 25.37 0.30
CA LEU A 360 19.87 25.38 1.44
C LEU A 360 18.52 24.87 0.93
N ILE A 361 18.13 23.66 1.36
CA ILE A 361 16.77 23.16 1.21
C ILE A 361 15.85 24.19 1.89
N LYS A 362 15.13 24.99 1.11
CA LYS A 362 14.16 25.95 1.64
C LYS A 362 12.86 25.21 1.92
N CYS A 363 12.37 25.30 3.16
CA CYS A 363 11.04 24.81 3.50
C CYS A 363 10.00 25.49 2.58
N PRO A 364 9.13 24.73 1.89
CA PRO A 364 8.05 25.32 1.10
C PRO A 364 7.12 26.15 2.00
N PRO A 365 6.43 27.17 1.45
CA PRO A 365 5.51 28.00 2.22
C PRO A 365 4.34 27.14 2.75
N TYR A 366 4.00 27.34 4.03
CA TYR A 366 2.84 26.70 4.65
C TYR A 366 1.55 27.04 3.89
N ARG A 367 0.77 26.02 3.55
CA ARG A 367 -0.59 26.23 3.03
C ARG A 367 -1.46 26.75 4.18
N LYS A 368 -2.21 27.82 3.93
CA LYS A 368 -3.13 28.35 4.94
C LYS A 368 -4.32 27.40 5.10
N PRO A 369 -4.60 26.90 6.31
CA PRO A 369 -5.81 26.12 6.56
C PRO A 369 -7.06 26.96 6.32
N LYS A 370 -8.16 26.32 5.90
CA LYS A 370 -9.43 27.01 5.72
C LYS A 370 -10.08 27.26 7.08
N PRO A 371 -10.68 28.44 7.33
CA PRO A 371 -11.50 28.63 8.52
C PRO A 371 -12.61 27.58 8.57
N ALA A 372 -12.88 27.05 9.75
CA ALA A 372 -13.99 26.12 9.96
C ALA A 372 -15.36 26.76 9.68
N ASP A 373 -16.39 25.94 9.46
CA ASP A 373 -17.76 26.42 9.30
C ASP A 373 -18.29 27.06 10.60
N PRO A 374 -19.19 28.06 10.52
CA PRO A 374 -19.93 28.57 11.67
C PRO A 374 -20.57 27.44 12.48
N CYS A 375 -20.41 27.44 13.81
CA CYS A 375 -21.00 26.42 14.67
C CYS A 375 -21.12 26.83 16.15
N ALA A 376 -22.05 26.19 16.86
CA ALA A 376 -22.06 26.18 18.32
C ALA A 376 -21.37 24.92 18.85
N MET A 377 -20.64 25.02 19.96
CA MET A 377 -20.10 23.88 20.68
C MET A 377 -20.72 23.80 22.07
N VAL A 378 -21.32 22.67 22.41
CA VAL A 378 -21.90 22.37 23.71
C VAL A 378 -20.96 21.44 24.45
N ILE A 379 -20.46 21.85 25.61
CA ILE A 379 -19.62 21.01 26.47
C ILE A 379 -20.45 20.49 27.64
N PHE A 380 -20.82 19.22 27.59
CA PHE A 380 -21.34 18.51 28.74
C PHE A 380 -20.18 18.22 29.69
N GLY A 381 -20.30 18.61 30.97
CA GLY A 381 -19.18 18.56 31.92
C GLY A 381 -18.34 19.84 31.92
N ALA A 382 -18.96 20.99 31.68
CA ALA A 382 -18.30 22.30 31.57
C ALA A 382 -17.44 22.70 32.79
N SER A 383 -17.78 22.24 33.99
CA SER A 383 -17.02 22.50 35.21
C SER A 383 -15.85 21.52 35.47
N GLY A 384 -15.67 20.51 34.61
CA GLY A 384 -14.70 19.42 34.75
C GLY A 384 -13.25 19.81 34.45
N ASP A 385 -12.31 18.95 34.87
CA ASP A 385 -10.87 19.17 34.72
C ASP A 385 -10.42 19.14 33.24
N LEU A 386 -10.95 18.18 32.45
CA LEU A 386 -10.67 18.07 31.01
C LEU A 386 -11.02 19.35 30.25
N THR A 387 -12.19 19.91 30.52
CA THR A 387 -12.66 21.16 29.91
C THR A 387 -11.70 22.30 30.16
N LYS A 388 -11.25 22.42 31.41
CA LYS A 388 -10.32 23.48 31.82
C LYS A 388 -8.94 23.25 31.22
N ARG A 389 -8.38 22.05 31.34
CA ARG A 389 -6.96 21.84 31.04
C ARG A 389 -6.65 21.60 29.57
N LEU A 390 -7.60 21.11 28.78
CA LEU A 390 -7.35 20.66 27.40
C LEU A 390 -8.32 21.30 26.40
N ILE A 391 -9.64 21.20 26.60
CA ILE A 391 -10.62 21.62 25.58
C ILE A 391 -10.62 23.13 25.38
N VAL A 392 -10.81 23.93 26.44
CA VAL A 392 -10.85 25.40 26.33
C VAL A 392 -9.50 25.98 25.90
N PRO A 393 -8.35 25.52 26.42
CA PRO A 393 -7.04 25.89 25.90
C PRO A 393 -6.86 25.61 24.41
N ALA A 394 -7.32 24.45 23.92
CA ALA A 394 -7.28 24.13 22.50
C ALA A 394 -8.16 25.09 21.67
N LEU A 395 -9.39 25.39 22.12
CA LEU A 395 -10.25 26.40 21.48
C LEU A 395 -9.61 27.80 21.48
N TYR A 396 -8.93 28.17 22.56
CA TYR A 396 -8.19 29.44 22.65
C TYR A 396 -7.04 29.47 21.64
N ASN A 397 -6.29 28.38 21.47
CA ASN A 397 -5.24 28.28 20.46
C ASN A 397 -5.80 28.40 19.05
N LEU A 398 -6.92 27.73 18.74
CA LEU A 398 -7.62 27.88 17.46
C LEU A 398 -8.10 29.33 17.23
N ALA A 399 -8.54 30.03 18.27
CA ALA A 399 -8.91 31.45 18.18
C ALA A 399 -7.70 32.35 17.91
N ARG A 400 -6.55 32.04 18.52
CA ARG A 400 -5.29 32.77 18.37
C ARG A 400 -4.67 32.58 16.99
N THR A 401 -4.78 31.39 16.40
CA THR A 401 -4.28 31.07 15.05
C THR A 401 -5.28 31.43 13.94
N GLY A 402 -6.49 31.87 14.29
CA GLY A 402 -7.53 32.27 13.32
C GLY A 402 -8.24 31.08 12.66
N LEU A 403 -8.16 29.90 13.26
CA LEU A 403 -8.80 28.67 12.79
C LEU A 403 -10.21 28.47 13.35
N LEU A 404 -10.48 29.02 14.54
CA LEU A 404 -11.82 29.04 15.12
C LEU A 404 -12.73 29.92 14.24
N PRO A 405 -13.96 29.47 13.90
CA PRO A 405 -14.85 30.25 13.06
C PRO A 405 -15.19 31.60 13.69
N GLU A 406 -15.33 32.64 12.86
CA GLU A 406 -15.75 33.97 13.32
C GLU A 406 -17.13 33.92 13.99
N HIS A 407 -18.01 33.07 13.45
CA HIS A 407 -19.35 32.79 13.95
C HIS A 407 -19.36 31.53 14.83
N PHE A 408 -18.83 31.68 16.04
CA PHE A 408 -18.72 30.60 17.03
C PHE A 408 -19.43 30.94 18.34
N ALA A 409 -20.07 29.95 18.96
CA ALA A 409 -20.64 30.06 20.31
C ALA A 409 -20.27 28.84 21.16
N LEU A 410 -20.00 29.06 22.46
CA LEU A 410 -19.62 28.00 23.39
C LEU A 410 -20.64 27.92 24.53
N ILE A 411 -21.29 26.77 24.68
CA ILE A 411 -22.33 26.53 25.69
C ILE A 411 -21.82 25.50 26.69
N GLY A 412 -21.64 25.90 27.94
CA GLY A 412 -21.28 24.98 29.02
C GLY A 412 -22.52 24.37 29.67
N VAL A 413 -22.52 23.06 29.89
CA VAL A 413 -23.57 22.36 30.66
C VAL A 413 -22.96 21.62 31.83
N ALA A 414 -23.40 21.93 33.05
CA ALA A 414 -23.01 21.19 34.24
C ALA A 414 -24.00 21.37 35.40
N ARG A 415 -23.92 20.47 36.39
CA ARG A 415 -24.78 20.51 37.60
C ARG A 415 -24.41 21.64 38.56
N LYS A 416 -23.14 22.06 38.56
CA LYS A 416 -22.63 23.12 39.44
C LYS A 416 -23.37 24.42 39.12
N GLU A 417 -23.92 25.06 40.14
CA GLU A 417 -24.58 26.37 40.00
C GLU A 417 -23.52 27.44 39.74
N MET A 418 -23.57 28.04 38.54
CA MET A 418 -22.64 29.06 38.09
C MET A 418 -23.32 29.98 37.07
N THR A 419 -22.93 31.24 37.04
CA THR A 419 -23.28 32.16 35.94
C THR A 419 -22.27 32.02 34.79
N ALA A 420 -22.64 32.49 33.59
CA ALA A 420 -21.72 32.52 32.46
C ALA A 420 -20.48 33.38 32.76
N GLU A 421 -20.64 34.50 33.47
CA GLU A 421 -19.55 35.38 33.90
C GLU A 421 -18.58 34.64 34.82
N SER A 422 -19.09 33.98 35.85
CA SER A 422 -18.27 33.22 36.80
C SER A 422 -17.52 32.07 36.11
N TRP A 423 -18.13 31.41 35.11
CA TRP A 423 -17.45 30.37 34.36
C TRP A 423 -16.35 30.91 33.45
N ARG A 424 -16.58 32.05 32.78
CA ARG A 424 -15.53 32.75 32.00
C ARG A 424 -14.34 33.11 32.87
N ASP A 425 -14.58 33.65 34.07
CA ASP A 425 -13.51 34.04 35.00
C ASP A 425 -12.71 32.82 35.48
N GLU A 426 -13.38 31.69 35.76
CA GLU A 426 -12.73 30.44 36.15
C GLU A 426 -11.82 29.89 35.03
N LEU A 427 -12.30 29.91 33.78
CA LEU A 427 -11.52 29.48 32.61
C LEU A 427 -10.33 30.40 32.34
N TYR A 428 -10.52 31.71 32.43
CA TYR A 428 -9.45 32.69 32.22
C TYR A 428 -8.39 32.62 33.32
N GLY A 429 -8.80 32.44 34.58
CA GLY A 429 -7.88 32.22 35.70
C GLY A 429 -7.02 30.98 35.52
N MET A 430 -7.57 29.93 34.92
CA MET A 430 -6.83 28.72 34.59
C MET A 430 -5.85 28.95 33.42
N LEU A 431 -6.24 29.67 32.37
CA LEU A 431 -5.32 30.01 31.26
C LEU A 431 -4.11 30.80 31.77
N LYS A 432 -4.30 31.69 32.75
CA LYS A 432 -3.20 32.38 33.42
C LYS A 432 -2.25 31.45 34.17
N HIS A 433 -2.71 30.30 34.64
CA HIS A 433 -1.89 29.33 35.34
C HIS A 433 -0.93 28.57 34.41
N PHE A 434 -1.28 28.47 33.12
CA PHE A 434 -0.40 27.91 32.09
C PHE A 434 0.65 28.91 31.55
N VAL A 435 0.59 30.17 31.99
CA VAL A 435 1.60 31.17 31.61
C VAL A 435 2.91 30.85 32.32
N GLY A 436 3.93 30.48 31.54
CA GLY A 436 5.28 30.20 32.04
C GLY A 436 5.43 28.89 32.84
N ASP A 437 4.54 27.90 32.66
CA ASP A 437 4.73 26.54 33.19
C ASP A 437 5.42 25.64 32.15
N PRO A 438 6.74 25.38 32.26
CA PRO A 438 7.47 24.55 31.31
C PRO A 438 7.17 23.04 31.47
N ALA A 439 6.44 22.64 32.50
CA ALA A 439 5.99 21.26 32.70
C ALA A 439 4.54 21.03 32.23
N GLY A 440 3.81 22.09 31.91
CA GLY A 440 2.46 22.03 31.37
C GLY A 440 2.45 21.54 29.92
N GLU A 441 1.42 20.77 29.55
CA GLU A 441 1.16 20.40 28.15
C GLU A 441 0.85 21.64 27.28
N PHE A 442 0.42 22.74 27.90
CA PHE A 442 0.21 24.06 27.29
C PHE A 442 1.27 25.05 27.78
N GLU A 443 2.19 25.46 26.91
CA GLU A 443 3.15 26.54 27.19
C GLU A 443 2.70 27.82 26.47
N ILE A 444 2.36 28.86 27.23
CA ILE A 444 2.07 30.19 26.69
C ILE A 444 2.92 31.26 27.38
N ASP A 445 3.53 32.17 26.61
CA ASP A 445 4.33 33.27 27.16
C ASP A 445 3.45 34.35 27.81
N ARG A 446 2.27 34.59 27.23
CA ARG A 446 1.24 35.51 27.72
C ARG A 446 -0.12 35.15 27.13
N VAL A 447 -1.19 35.52 27.82
CA VAL A 447 -2.55 35.40 27.28
C VAL A 447 -2.77 36.53 26.26
N ASP A 448 -3.22 36.17 25.06
CA ASP A 448 -3.69 37.08 24.03
C ASP A 448 -5.13 37.49 24.36
N GLU A 449 -5.27 38.70 24.89
CA GLU A 449 -6.56 39.26 25.32
C GLU A 449 -7.56 39.40 24.16
N ALA A 450 -7.09 39.61 22.92
CA ALA A 450 -7.98 39.74 21.78
C ALA A 450 -8.56 38.37 21.38
N ALA A 451 -7.72 37.33 21.36
CA ALA A 451 -8.15 35.96 21.13
C ALA A 451 -9.10 35.47 22.24
N TRP A 452 -8.77 35.75 23.51
CA TRP A 452 -9.64 35.40 24.64
C TRP A 452 -10.97 36.16 24.59
N LYS A 453 -10.98 37.45 24.30
CA LYS A 453 -12.21 38.24 24.16
C LYS A 453 -13.12 37.69 23.05
N ARG A 454 -12.53 37.25 21.93
CA ARG A 454 -13.27 36.62 20.83
C ARG A 454 -13.95 35.32 21.28
N LEU A 455 -13.23 34.45 21.98
CA LEU A 455 -13.78 33.18 22.49
C LEU A 455 -14.82 33.41 23.61
N SER A 456 -14.49 34.26 24.59
CA SER A 456 -15.32 34.47 25.78
C SER A 456 -16.59 35.29 25.52
N GLY A 457 -16.60 36.11 24.46
CA GLY A 457 -17.73 36.95 24.07
C GLY A 457 -18.98 36.17 23.64
N SER A 458 -18.85 34.88 23.32
CA SER A 458 -19.95 34.00 22.92
C SER A 458 -20.12 32.78 23.84
N ILE A 459 -19.61 32.87 25.08
CA ILE A 459 -19.80 31.85 26.12
C ILE A 459 -21.17 32.01 26.79
N SER A 460 -21.93 30.92 26.91
CA SER A 460 -23.09 30.81 27.79
C SER A 460 -22.99 29.56 28.67
N TYR A 461 -23.77 29.52 29.75
CA TYR A 461 -23.77 28.41 30.71
C TYR A 461 -25.19 28.01 31.05
N LEU A 462 -25.47 26.71 31.02
CA LEU A 462 -26.75 26.11 31.37
C LEU A 462 -26.54 25.15 32.55
N GLN A 463 -27.19 25.46 33.67
CA GLN A 463 -27.23 24.55 34.80
C GLN A 463 -28.28 23.47 34.55
N GLY A 464 -27.92 22.20 34.76
CA GLY A 464 -28.89 21.11 34.71
C GLY A 464 -28.28 19.73 34.87
N ASP A 465 -29.15 18.74 35.10
CA ASP A 465 -28.78 17.33 35.12
C ASP A 465 -28.92 16.72 33.72
N LEU A 466 -27.97 15.85 33.33
CA LEU A 466 -27.97 15.21 32.02
C LEU A 466 -29.07 14.15 31.86
N ASN A 467 -29.70 13.73 32.96
CA ASN A 467 -30.84 12.82 32.93
C ASN A 467 -32.18 13.56 32.84
N ASP A 468 -32.20 14.88 33.03
CA ASP A 468 -33.42 15.69 33.03
C ASP A 468 -33.80 16.14 31.61
N PRO A 469 -34.95 15.71 31.05
CA PRO A 469 -35.42 16.18 29.74
C PRO A 469 -35.58 17.70 29.63
N GLU A 470 -35.95 18.40 30.71
CA GLU A 470 -36.14 19.86 30.69
C GLU A 470 -34.84 20.61 30.42
N MET A 471 -33.69 20.06 30.85
CA MET A 471 -32.38 20.62 30.53
C MET A 471 -32.15 20.65 29.01
N TYR A 472 -32.52 19.58 28.29
CA TYR A 472 -32.37 19.52 26.83
C TYR A 472 -33.37 20.45 26.11
N ALA A 473 -34.56 20.65 26.67
CA ALA A 473 -35.49 21.68 26.17
C ALA A 473 -34.90 23.09 26.36
N GLY A 474 -34.24 23.35 27.51
CA GLY A 474 -33.45 24.56 27.76
C GLY A 474 -32.30 24.73 26.76
N LEU A 475 -31.55 23.66 26.50
CA LEU A 475 -30.44 23.64 25.54
C LEU A 475 -30.92 23.95 24.12
N ARG A 476 -32.08 23.43 23.70
CA ARG A 476 -32.69 23.76 22.40
C ARG A 476 -32.95 25.26 22.28
N ARG A 477 -33.58 25.87 23.30
CA ARG A 477 -33.85 27.32 23.32
C ARG A 477 -32.56 28.14 23.25
N GLU A 478 -31.51 27.73 23.95
CA GLU A 478 -30.21 28.42 23.90
C GLU A 478 -29.54 28.26 22.54
N LEU A 479 -29.60 27.08 21.91
CA LEU A 479 -29.10 26.85 20.55
C LEU A 479 -29.81 27.74 19.51
N GLU A 480 -31.14 27.85 19.58
CA GLU A 480 -31.93 28.73 18.72
C GLU A 480 -31.59 30.21 18.92
N LYS A 481 -31.27 30.60 20.16
CA LYS A 481 -30.84 31.96 20.50
C LYS A 481 -29.45 32.25 19.92
N VAL A 482 -28.46 31.38 20.15
CA VAL A 482 -27.10 31.61 19.62
C VAL A 482 -27.04 31.52 18.09
N GLU A 483 -27.91 30.73 17.47
CA GLU A 483 -28.04 30.72 16.00
C GLU A 483 -28.45 32.10 15.47
N LYS A 484 -29.40 32.76 16.15
CA LYS A 484 -29.86 34.11 15.78
C LYS A 484 -28.84 35.21 16.09
N THR A 485 -28.12 35.11 17.21
CA THR A 485 -27.21 36.17 17.66
C THR A 485 -25.79 36.04 17.12
N HIS A 486 -25.31 34.81 16.89
CA HIS A 486 -23.95 34.52 16.47
C HIS A 486 -23.85 33.92 15.05
N HIS A 487 -24.98 33.72 14.37
CA HIS A 487 -25.04 33.19 13.00
C HIS A 487 -24.33 31.84 12.83
N THR A 488 -24.51 30.92 13.79
CA THR A 488 -23.91 29.58 13.75
C THR A 488 -24.48 28.65 12.67
N HIS A 489 -25.42 29.17 11.86
CA HIS A 489 -26.13 28.45 10.79
C HIS A 489 -26.82 27.15 11.26
N GLY A 490 -27.08 27.04 12.57
CA GLY A 490 -27.68 25.87 13.16
C GLY A 490 -26.76 24.65 13.20
N ASN A 491 -25.45 24.78 12.97
CA ASN A 491 -24.49 23.69 13.17
C ASN A 491 -24.13 23.53 14.65
N ALA A 492 -23.99 22.29 15.14
CA ALA A 492 -23.60 22.06 16.54
C ALA A 492 -22.66 20.87 16.75
N ILE A 493 -21.70 21.06 17.65
CA ILE A 493 -20.85 20.03 18.24
C ILE A 493 -21.33 19.77 19.67
N PHE A 494 -21.58 18.52 20.02
CA PHE A 494 -21.88 18.08 21.37
C PHE A 494 -20.68 17.31 21.93
N TYR A 495 -19.93 17.92 22.84
CA TYR A 495 -18.74 17.33 23.45
C TYR A 495 -19.09 16.71 24.80
N LEU A 496 -18.86 15.41 24.94
CA LEU A 496 -19.17 14.64 26.14
C LEU A 496 -17.94 14.56 27.05
N ALA A 497 -17.62 15.66 27.75
CA ALA A 497 -16.56 15.71 28.76
C ALA A 497 -17.08 15.22 30.13
N VAL A 498 -17.70 14.05 30.14
CA VAL A 498 -18.41 13.46 31.29
C VAL A 498 -17.91 12.05 31.56
N ALA A 499 -18.33 11.45 32.69
CA ALA A 499 -18.05 10.04 32.96
C ALA A 499 -18.69 9.14 31.89
N ASP A 500 -18.01 8.03 31.56
CA ASP A 500 -18.39 7.07 30.51
C ASP A 500 -19.81 6.52 30.64
N GLN A 501 -20.26 6.24 31.87
CA GLN A 501 -21.63 5.80 32.17
C GLN A 501 -22.71 6.79 31.70
N LEU A 502 -22.36 8.07 31.48
CA LEU A 502 -23.28 9.11 31.03
C LEU A 502 -23.29 9.29 29.50
N PHE A 503 -22.41 8.62 28.74
CA PHE A 503 -22.36 8.76 27.29
C PHE A 503 -23.67 8.32 26.62
N GLY A 504 -24.11 7.09 26.89
CA GLY A 504 -25.34 6.53 26.35
C GLY A 504 -26.59 7.36 26.72
N PRO A 505 -26.84 7.62 28.02
CA PRO A 505 -27.97 8.45 28.45
C PRO A 505 -28.01 9.84 27.79
N THR A 506 -26.86 10.50 27.66
CA THR A 506 -26.78 11.82 27.03
C THR A 506 -27.17 11.76 25.55
N VAL A 507 -26.66 10.77 24.81
CA VAL A 507 -27.01 10.57 23.40
C VAL A 507 -28.49 10.23 23.22
N ASP A 508 -29.07 9.40 24.08
CA ASP A 508 -30.51 9.09 24.04
C ASP A 508 -31.37 10.34 24.22
N GLN A 509 -31.00 11.21 25.17
CA GLN A 509 -31.73 12.44 25.44
C GLN A 509 -31.56 13.48 24.32
N LEU A 510 -30.36 13.60 23.74
CA LEU A 510 -30.13 14.40 22.53
C LEU A 510 -31.05 13.96 21.38
N GLY A 511 -31.23 12.64 21.20
CA GLY A 511 -32.14 12.06 20.22
C GLY A 511 -33.60 12.39 20.50
N LYS A 512 -34.09 12.11 21.73
CA LYS A 512 -35.48 12.41 22.12
C LYS A 512 -35.82 13.90 22.03
N ALA A 513 -34.84 14.75 22.31
CA ALA A 513 -34.97 16.19 22.19
C ALA A 513 -34.75 16.71 20.76
N GLY A 514 -34.61 15.85 19.74
CA GLY A 514 -34.39 16.24 18.34
C GLY A 514 -33.13 17.08 18.10
N LEU A 515 -32.21 17.14 19.07
CA LEU A 515 -31.00 17.97 19.01
C LEU A 515 -29.91 17.34 18.14
N ALA A 516 -29.98 16.02 17.94
CA ALA A 516 -29.07 15.26 17.08
C ALA A 516 -29.49 15.21 15.60
N GLU A 517 -30.66 15.76 15.24
CA GLU A 517 -31.17 15.75 13.87
C GLU A 517 -30.38 16.69 12.96
N GLN A 518 -29.87 16.15 11.85
CA GLN A 518 -29.20 16.88 10.78
C GLN A 518 -30.14 17.09 9.58
N SER A 519 -29.90 18.14 8.79
CA SER A 519 -30.68 18.45 7.59
C SER A 519 -29.78 18.60 6.37
N GLU A 520 -30.31 18.23 5.21
CA GLU A 520 -29.69 18.40 3.89
C GLU A 520 -30.45 19.45 3.09
N ASP A 521 -29.74 20.22 2.27
CA ASP A 521 -30.33 21.08 1.27
C ASP A 521 -30.72 20.29 0.00
N ARG A 522 -31.26 21.00 -1.00
CA ARG A 522 -31.77 20.40 -2.25
C ARG A 522 -30.66 19.74 -3.10
N ASP A 523 -29.40 20.10 -2.88
CA ASP A 523 -28.25 19.59 -3.63
C ASP A 523 -27.54 18.46 -2.86
N GLY A 524 -28.14 17.98 -1.76
CA GLY A 524 -27.59 16.91 -0.92
C GLY A 524 -26.46 17.38 0.01
N LYS A 525 -26.21 18.69 0.12
CA LYS A 525 -25.20 19.24 1.03
C LYS A 525 -25.84 19.48 2.40
N ARG A 526 -25.12 19.16 3.48
CA ARG A 526 -25.62 19.34 4.86
C ARG A 526 -25.89 20.82 5.12
N SER A 527 -27.17 21.19 5.26
CA SER A 527 -27.58 22.55 5.62
C SER A 527 -27.49 22.82 7.12
N ARG A 528 -27.59 21.77 7.95
CA ARG A 528 -27.31 21.81 9.40
C ARG A 528 -26.71 20.49 9.83
N TRP A 529 -25.43 20.47 10.21
CA TRP A 529 -24.78 19.26 10.72
C TRP A 529 -24.81 19.20 12.25
N ARG A 530 -24.86 17.97 12.78
CA ARG A 530 -24.82 17.65 14.22
C ARG A 530 -23.74 16.62 14.46
N ARG A 531 -22.72 16.98 15.24
CA ARG A 531 -21.57 16.12 15.53
C ARG A 531 -21.46 15.89 17.02
N VAL A 532 -21.11 14.68 17.42
CA VAL A 532 -21.03 14.25 18.81
C VAL A 532 -19.63 13.72 19.06
N VAL A 533 -18.91 14.40 19.95
CA VAL A 533 -17.55 14.05 20.36
C VAL A 533 -17.62 13.29 21.67
N ILE A 534 -17.06 12.09 21.67
CA ILE A 534 -17.08 11.17 22.81
C ILE A 534 -15.64 10.94 23.24
N GLU A 535 -15.41 10.96 24.55
CA GLU A 535 -14.11 10.70 25.16
C GLU A 535 -13.89 9.22 25.47
N LYS A 536 -12.63 8.86 25.74
CA LYS A 536 -12.31 7.53 26.30
C LYS A 536 -12.75 7.44 27.78
N PRO A 537 -13.08 6.25 28.28
CA PRO A 537 -13.04 4.93 27.64
C PRO A 537 -14.27 4.59 26.79
N PHE A 538 -14.05 3.89 25.67
CA PHE A 538 -15.13 3.37 24.80
C PHE A 538 -15.50 1.95 25.19
N GLY A 539 -16.27 1.83 26.28
CA GLY A 539 -16.46 0.56 26.96
C GLY A 539 -15.23 0.15 27.77
N HIS A 540 -15.36 -0.96 28.50
CA HIS A 540 -14.33 -1.54 29.37
C HIS A 540 -14.08 -3.04 29.08
N SER A 541 -14.74 -3.54 28.04
CA SER A 541 -14.72 -4.90 27.50
C SER A 541 -15.31 -4.87 26.08
N LEU A 542 -15.15 -5.95 25.33
CA LEU A 542 -15.78 -6.11 24.02
C LEU A 542 -17.32 -5.96 24.10
N ASP A 543 -17.95 -6.59 25.08
CA ASP A 543 -19.40 -6.57 25.22
C ASP A 543 -19.93 -5.18 25.58
N SER A 544 -19.28 -4.47 26.50
CA SER A 544 -19.68 -3.11 26.87
C SER A 544 -19.42 -2.10 25.74
N ALA A 545 -18.36 -2.28 24.95
CA ALA A 545 -18.10 -1.48 23.77
C ALA A 545 -19.19 -1.68 22.70
N ARG A 546 -19.57 -2.94 22.44
CA ARG A 546 -20.68 -3.29 21.53
C ARG A 546 -22.02 -2.75 22.00
N GLU A 547 -22.32 -2.84 23.30
CA GLU A 547 -23.54 -2.30 23.89
C GLU A 547 -23.61 -0.78 23.74
N LEU A 548 -22.53 -0.08 24.10
CA LEU A 548 -22.44 1.37 23.96
C LEU A 548 -22.58 1.80 22.50
N ASN A 549 -21.88 1.13 21.58
CA ASN A 549 -21.95 1.42 20.16
C ASN A 549 -23.36 1.19 19.59
N THR A 550 -23.98 0.05 19.93
CA THR A 550 -25.37 -0.27 19.54
C THR A 550 -26.34 0.80 20.05
N ARG A 551 -26.17 1.27 21.29
CA ARG A 551 -27.02 2.32 21.87
C ARG A 551 -26.84 3.65 21.12
N ILE A 552 -25.60 4.10 20.91
CA ILE A 552 -25.30 5.36 20.19
C ILE A 552 -25.90 5.34 18.78
N ARG A 553 -25.75 4.22 18.06
CA ARG A 553 -26.21 4.03 16.68
C ARG A 553 -27.73 4.04 16.51
N ARG A 554 -28.52 3.99 17.59
CA ARG A 554 -29.98 4.19 17.53
C ARG A 554 -30.34 5.65 17.25
N THR A 555 -29.47 6.58 17.63
CA THR A 555 -29.70 8.02 17.52
C THR A 555 -28.82 8.67 16.46
N LEU A 556 -27.56 8.23 16.36
CA LEU A 556 -26.54 8.88 15.52
C LEU A 556 -26.11 8.00 14.35
N GLN A 557 -25.88 8.63 13.20
CA GLN A 557 -25.17 8.04 12.07
C GLN A 557 -23.64 8.08 12.31
N GLU A 558 -22.87 7.22 11.63
CA GLU A 558 -21.42 7.11 11.89
C GLU A 558 -20.65 8.40 11.52
N ASP A 559 -21.13 9.15 10.53
CA ASP A 559 -20.59 10.46 10.12
C ASP A 559 -20.81 11.56 11.17
N GLN A 560 -21.69 11.34 12.15
CA GLN A 560 -21.94 12.24 13.27
C GLN A 560 -21.05 11.96 14.48
N ILE A 561 -20.35 10.81 14.54
CA ILE A 561 -19.68 10.34 15.75
C ILE A 561 -18.16 10.55 15.65
N TYR A 562 -17.60 11.21 16.66
CA TYR A 562 -16.17 11.53 16.75
C TYR A 562 -15.61 10.96 18.04
N ARG A 563 -14.94 9.80 17.94
CA ARG A 563 -14.38 9.08 19.09
C ARG A 563 -12.92 9.47 19.29
N ILE A 564 -12.64 10.19 20.38
CA ILE A 564 -11.33 10.81 20.62
C ILE A 564 -10.30 9.76 21.03
N ASP A 565 -9.18 9.76 20.31
CA ASP A 565 -7.89 9.28 20.78
C ASP A 565 -6.86 10.40 20.57
N HIS A 566 -6.49 11.07 21.67
CA HIS A 566 -5.62 12.25 21.60
C HIS A 566 -4.21 11.98 21.03
N PHE A 567 -3.75 10.72 20.96
CA PHE A 567 -2.48 10.41 20.28
C PHE A 567 -2.56 10.67 18.78
N LEU A 568 -3.72 10.42 18.16
CA LEU A 568 -3.91 10.65 16.73
C LEU A 568 -3.88 12.15 16.37
N GLY A 569 -4.18 13.04 17.32
CA GLY A 569 -4.10 14.48 17.14
C GLY A 569 -2.68 15.03 17.08
N LYS A 570 -1.67 14.27 17.53
CA LYS A 570 -0.26 14.70 17.53
C LYS A 570 0.30 14.72 16.12
N ASP A 571 0.96 15.82 15.75
CA ASP A 571 1.52 15.98 14.40
C ASP A 571 2.51 14.88 14.04
N THR A 572 3.35 14.45 15.00
CA THR A 572 4.30 13.36 14.77
C THR A 572 3.63 12.03 14.42
N VAL A 573 2.44 11.76 14.95
CA VAL A 573 1.66 10.55 14.63
C VAL A 573 1.04 10.67 13.24
N GLN A 574 0.52 11.85 12.88
CA GLN A 574 -0.01 12.12 11.55
C GLN A 574 1.09 12.04 10.48
N SER A 575 2.28 12.54 10.80
CA SER A 575 3.46 12.52 9.95
C SER A 575 3.94 11.11 9.63
N ILE A 576 3.54 10.07 10.38
CA ILE A 576 3.83 8.67 9.99
C ILE A 576 3.29 8.39 8.59
N MET A 577 2.09 8.87 8.26
CA MET A 577 1.49 8.66 6.93
C MET A 577 2.26 9.41 5.84
N ALA A 578 2.56 10.68 6.09
CA ALA A 578 3.33 11.52 5.16
C ALA A 578 4.74 10.94 4.94
N PHE A 579 5.37 10.44 6.01
CA PHE A 579 6.69 9.83 5.96
C PHE A 579 6.67 8.53 5.15
N ARG A 580 5.72 7.63 5.39
CA ARG A 580 5.62 6.35 4.68
C ARG A 580 5.29 6.54 3.20
N PHE A 581 4.20 7.24 2.91
CA PHE A 581 3.64 7.29 1.56
C PHE A 581 4.15 8.46 0.72
N GLY A 582 4.80 9.46 1.33
CA GLY A 582 5.44 10.57 0.62
C GLY A 582 6.89 10.31 0.18
N ASN A 583 7.52 9.22 0.66
CA ASN A 583 8.94 8.94 0.42
C ASN A 583 9.13 7.57 -0.24
N GLY A 584 9.44 7.58 -1.54
CA GLY A 584 9.64 6.34 -2.33
C GLY A 584 10.78 5.44 -1.86
N ILE A 585 11.67 5.92 -0.98
CA ILE A 585 12.74 5.11 -0.39
C ILE A 585 12.28 4.24 0.78
N PHE A 586 11.22 4.62 1.50
CA PHE A 586 10.80 3.93 2.73
C PHE A 586 9.73 2.87 2.46
N GLU A 587 8.74 3.13 1.60
CA GLU A 587 7.66 2.17 1.33
C GLU A 587 8.17 0.81 0.82
N PRO A 588 9.16 0.71 -0.10
CA PRO A 588 9.69 -0.58 -0.55
C PRO A 588 10.37 -1.42 0.54
N ILE A 589 10.80 -0.79 1.64
CA ILE A 589 11.41 -1.46 2.79
C ILE A 589 10.46 -1.64 3.97
N TRP A 590 9.19 -1.25 3.82
CA TRP A 590 8.19 -1.27 4.89
C TRP A 590 7.36 -2.56 4.92
N ASN A 591 8.01 -3.72 4.96
CA ASN A 591 7.36 -5.04 4.88
C ASN A 591 8.18 -6.14 5.55
N ARG A 592 7.57 -7.32 5.70
CA ARG A 592 8.17 -8.53 6.28
C ARG A 592 9.48 -9.01 5.65
N ASP A 593 9.82 -8.63 4.42
CA ASP A 593 11.07 -9.06 3.81
C ASP A 593 12.26 -8.26 4.34
N ARG A 594 12.01 -7.03 4.82
CA ARG A 594 13.03 -6.09 5.27
C ARG A 594 12.98 -5.80 6.76
N ILE A 595 11.79 -5.82 7.37
CA ILE A 595 11.59 -5.57 8.80
C ILE A 595 11.73 -6.90 9.56
N ASP A 596 12.52 -6.89 10.64
CA ASP A 596 12.62 -8.00 11.58
C ASP A 596 11.52 -7.93 12.64
N HIS A 597 11.35 -6.77 13.29
CA HIS A 597 10.31 -6.54 14.29
C HIS A 597 10.04 -5.05 14.50
N VAL A 598 8.92 -4.73 15.15
CA VAL A 598 8.54 -3.37 15.54
C VAL A 598 8.36 -3.31 17.05
N GLN A 599 8.81 -2.22 17.68
CA GLN A 599 8.62 -1.94 19.10
C GLN A 599 7.81 -0.64 19.27
N ILE A 600 6.75 -0.68 20.07
CA ILE A 600 5.97 0.50 20.48
C ILE A 600 6.10 0.64 21.99
N THR A 601 6.71 1.73 22.45
CA THR A 601 6.92 2.01 23.87
C THR A 601 6.17 3.27 24.28
N ALA A 602 5.34 3.18 25.31
CA ALA A 602 4.73 4.32 26.00
C ALA A 602 5.09 4.30 27.49
N ALA A 603 6.17 4.99 27.85
CA ALA A 603 6.70 5.03 29.20
C ALA A 603 6.37 6.35 29.90
N GLU A 604 5.95 6.27 31.16
CA GLU A 604 5.63 7.42 31.99
C GLU A 604 6.44 7.41 33.29
N THR A 605 6.96 8.56 33.68
CA THR A 605 7.59 8.77 34.99
C THR A 605 6.57 9.03 36.09
N LEU A 606 5.35 9.44 35.75
CA LEU A 606 4.30 9.72 36.72
C LEU A 606 3.62 8.43 37.19
N GLY A 607 3.18 8.43 38.45
CA GLY A 607 2.40 7.34 39.05
C GLY A 607 0.91 7.48 38.75
N VAL A 608 0.08 6.82 39.55
CA VAL A 608 -1.38 7.03 39.49
C VAL A 608 -1.83 8.29 40.24
N GLU A 609 -0.95 8.89 41.03
CA GLU A 609 -1.18 10.14 41.76
C GLU A 609 -2.50 10.07 42.57
N LYS A 610 -3.38 11.05 42.40
CA LYS A 610 -4.69 11.11 43.09
C LYS A 610 -5.78 10.27 42.41
N ARG A 611 -5.46 9.52 41.35
CA ARG A 611 -6.43 8.79 40.52
C ARG A 611 -6.51 7.29 40.83
N GLY A 612 -6.06 6.86 42.02
CA GLY A 612 -6.06 5.45 42.44
C GLY A 612 -7.39 4.74 42.21
N ALA A 613 -8.50 5.31 42.68
CA ALA A 613 -9.83 4.70 42.54
C ALA A 613 -10.26 4.47 41.07
N PHE A 614 -9.88 5.37 40.16
CA PHE A 614 -10.14 5.22 38.73
C PHE A 614 -9.22 4.16 38.11
N TYR A 615 -7.94 4.18 38.49
CA TYR A 615 -6.95 3.27 37.93
C TYR A 615 -7.16 1.81 38.36
N GLU A 616 -7.70 1.58 39.57
CA GLU A 616 -8.09 0.26 40.06
C GLU A 616 -9.08 -0.47 39.13
N ALA A 617 -9.98 0.26 38.48
CA ALA A 617 -10.93 -0.32 37.52
C ALA A 617 -10.33 -0.48 36.11
N THR A 618 -9.26 0.25 35.81
CA THR A 618 -8.73 0.38 34.44
C THR A 618 -7.51 -0.50 34.23
N GLY A 619 -6.45 -0.29 35.04
CA GLY A 619 -5.14 -0.90 34.83
C GLY A 619 -4.41 -0.38 33.58
N ALA A 620 -3.13 -0.72 33.46
CA ALA A 620 -2.29 -0.29 32.34
C ALA A 620 -2.77 -0.86 30.99
N LEU A 621 -3.33 -2.07 30.98
CA LEU A 621 -3.79 -2.71 29.74
C LEU A 621 -4.98 -1.94 29.14
N ARG A 622 -6.04 -1.68 29.92
CA ARG A 622 -7.23 -0.97 29.40
C ARG A 622 -6.97 0.51 29.11
N ASP A 623 -6.09 1.17 29.86
CA ASP A 623 -5.84 2.60 29.69
C ASP A 623 -5.14 2.90 28.36
N MET A 624 -4.16 2.06 27.98
CA MET A 624 -3.19 2.38 26.94
C MET A 624 -3.25 1.49 25.70
N ILE A 625 -3.51 0.18 25.83
CA ILE A 625 -3.25 -0.77 24.74
C ILE A 625 -4.36 -0.77 23.67
N PRO A 626 -5.63 -1.09 23.99
CA PRO A 626 -6.73 -1.08 23.01
C PRO A 626 -6.94 0.28 22.33
N ASN A 627 -6.52 1.35 23.01
CA ASN A 627 -6.65 2.72 22.56
C ASN A 627 -5.34 3.16 21.88
N HIS A 628 -4.50 3.90 22.61
CA HIS A 628 -3.32 4.58 22.09
C HIS A 628 -2.33 3.67 21.37
N ALA A 629 -1.98 2.51 21.94
CA ALA A 629 -0.97 1.65 21.35
C ALA A 629 -1.45 1.01 20.03
N PHE A 630 -2.71 0.56 19.98
CA PHE A 630 -3.31 0.04 18.73
C PHE A 630 -3.60 1.14 17.71
N SER A 631 -3.91 2.36 18.14
CA SER A 631 -3.93 3.53 17.28
C SER A 631 -2.57 3.73 16.59
N LEU A 632 -1.47 3.79 17.35
CA LEU A 632 -0.12 3.91 16.79
C LEU A 632 0.26 2.71 15.89
N LEU A 633 -0.05 1.49 16.33
CA LEU A 633 0.19 0.28 15.55
C LEU A 633 -0.51 0.35 14.20
N SER A 634 -1.78 0.76 14.16
CA SER A 634 -2.55 0.84 12.91
C SER A 634 -1.93 1.85 11.94
N MET A 635 -1.39 2.97 12.42
CA MET A 635 -0.71 3.98 11.58
C MET A 635 0.59 3.44 10.95
N VAL A 636 1.31 2.61 11.71
CA VAL A 636 2.55 1.95 11.25
C VAL A 636 2.28 0.80 10.28
N ALA A 637 1.22 0.04 10.53
CA ALA A 637 0.99 -1.24 9.86
C ALA A 637 0.02 -1.17 8.67
N MET A 638 -0.79 -0.11 8.55
CA MET A 638 -1.79 0.00 7.47
C MET A 638 -1.18 -0.01 6.06
N GLU A 639 -1.93 -0.54 5.10
CA GLU A 639 -1.57 -0.48 3.68
C GLU A 639 -1.65 0.96 3.12
N PRO A 640 -0.97 1.26 2.00
CA PRO A 640 -1.15 2.52 1.30
C PRO A 640 -2.62 2.75 0.94
N PRO A 641 -3.25 3.84 1.40
CA PRO A 641 -4.65 4.09 1.09
C PRO A 641 -4.81 4.55 -0.37
N VAL A 642 -5.96 4.28 -0.97
CA VAL A 642 -6.30 4.73 -2.34
C VAL A 642 -6.43 6.25 -2.45
N GLY A 643 -6.63 6.93 -1.32
CA GLY A 643 -6.72 8.38 -1.19
C GLY A 643 -6.53 8.80 0.27
N PHE A 644 -6.35 10.11 0.50
CA PHE A 644 -6.18 10.69 1.83
C PHE A 644 -7.49 11.15 2.48
N ASP A 645 -8.63 10.63 2.01
CA ASP A 645 -9.92 10.88 2.64
C ASP A 645 -10.14 9.98 3.88
N ALA A 646 -11.00 10.44 4.78
CA ALA A 646 -11.27 9.77 6.05
C ALA A 646 -11.81 8.34 5.91
N ALA A 647 -12.50 7.99 4.83
CA ALA A 647 -13.01 6.63 4.65
C ALA A 647 -11.87 5.69 4.23
N SER A 648 -11.06 6.10 3.25
CA SER A 648 -9.90 5.33 2.78
C SER A 648 -8.90 5.02 3.90
N ILE A 649 -8.53 6.02 4.70
CA ILE A 649 -7.57 5.84 5.80
C ILE A 649 -8.16 4.94 6.90
N ARG A 650 -9.41 5.19 7.33
CA ARG A 650 -10.04 4.38 8.38
C ARG A 650 -10.25 2.94 7.96
N ASN A 651 -10.53 2.67 6.68
CA ASN A 651 -10.62 1.30 6.17
C ASN A 651 -9.27 0.58 6.30
N MET A 652 -8.16 1.20 5.88
CA MET A 652 -6.84 0.56 5.99
C MET A 652 -6.42 0.33 7.46
N LYS A 653 -6.80 1.21 8.38
CA LYS A 653 -6.58 1.00 9.83
C LYS A 653 -7.45 -0.14 10.37
N ALA A 654 -8.72 -0.21 9.97
CA ALA A 654 -9.63 -1.28 10.39
C ALA A 654 -9.17 -2.65 9.87
N ASP A 655 -8.73 -2.75 8.62
CA ASP A 655 -8.24 -4.00 8.03
C ASP A 655 -7.05 -4.57 8.80
N VAL A 656 -6.14 -3.72 9.29
CA VAL A 656 -5.04 -4.14 10.16
C VAL A 656 -5.54 -4.71 11.47
N LEU A 657 -6.43 -4.00 12.17
CA LEU A 657 -6.94 -4.43 13.47
C LEU A 657 -7.73 -5.75 13.34
N ALA A 658 -8.52 -5.88 12.28
CA ALA A 658 -9.23 -7.12 11.95
C ALA A 658 -8.26 -8.29 11.69
N ALA A 659 -7.10 -8.04 11.08
CA ALA A 659 -6.07 -9.04 10.81
C ALA A 659 -5.24 -9.46 12.04
N ILE A 660 -5.43 -8.82 13.21
CA ILE A 660 -4.74 -9.22 14.44
C ILE A 660 -5.55 -10.33 15.14
N PRO A 661 -4.97 -11.53 15.35
CA PRO A 661 -5.60 -12.57 16.14
C PRO A 661 -5.78 -12.14 17.60
N ALA A 662 -6.75 -12.77 18.28
CA ALA A 662 -6.87 -12.63 19.72
C ALA A 662 -5.56 -13.06 20.42
N ILE A 663 -5.10 -12.28 21.40
CA ILE A 663 -3.85 -12.56 22.10
C ILE A 663 -4.00 -13.82 22.96
N ASP A 664 -3.01 -14.74 22.87
CA ASP A 664 -2.91 -15.86 23.81
C ASP A 664 -2.70 -15.31 25.22
N PRO A 665 -3.62 -15.54 26.18
CA PRO A 665 -3.55 -14.96 27.51
C PRO A 665 -2.32 -15.39 28.34
N LYS A 666 -1.55 -16.38 27.88
CA LYS A 666 -0.30 -16.83 28.53
C LYS A 666 0.92 -15.99 28.14
N CYS A 667 0.86 -15.24 27.04
CA CYS A 667 2.01 -14.51 26.50
C CYS A 667 2.20 -13.10 27.08
N PRO A 668 1.14 -12.32 27.39
CA PRO A 668 1.30 -10.99 27.97
C PRO A 668 1.96 -10.98 29.35
N VAL A 669 2.73 -9.93 29.58
CA VAL A 669 3.39 -9.62 30.83
C VAL A 669 2.65 -8.47 31.50
N ARG A 670 2.39 -8.60 32.80
CA ARG A 670 1.90 -7.53 33.68
C ARG A 670 2.87 -7.28 34.81
N GLY A 671 2.91 -6.05 35.29
CA GLY A 671 3.68 -5.68 36.46
C GLY A 671 3.01 -4.61 37.32
N GLN A 672 3.40 -4.53 38.59
CA GLN A 672 2.97 -3.49 39.52
C GLN A 672 4.18 -2.79 40.15
N TYR A 673 4.21 -1.45 40.14
CA TYR A 673 5.35 -0.72 40.69
C TYR A 673 5.37 -0.76 42.22
N THR A 674 6.56 -0.96 42.79
CA THR A 674 6.83 -0.85 44.23
C THR A 674 7.51 0.48 44.55
N ALA A 675 7.66 0.80 45.83
CA ALA A 675 8.43 1.97 46.26
C ALA A 675 9.83 1.97 45.61
N GLY A 676 10.32 3.17 45.30
CA GLY A 676 11.56 3.34 44.55
C GLY A 676 11.92 4.81 44.38
N THR A 677 12.71 5.11 43.35
CA THR A 677 13.17 6.47 43.07
C THR A 677 12.95 6.80 41.60
N VAL A 678 12.11 7.79 41.33
CA VAL A 678 11.85 8.29 39.96
C VAL A 678 12.38 9.71 39.85
N LEU A 679 13.21 9.98 38.85
CA LEU A 679 13.82 11.30 38.62
C LEU A 679 14.47 11.89 39.90
N GLY A 680 15.12 11.04 40.70
CA GLY A 680 15.80 11.42 41.94
C GLY A 680 14.88 11.66 43.15
N LYS A 681 13.57 11.45 43.03
CA LYS A 681 12.60 11.58 44.14
C LYS A 681 12.12 10.22 44.61
N SER A 682 12.08 10.04 45.93
CA SER A 682 11.47 8.86 46.55
C SER A 682 9.95 8.87 46.29
N VAL A 683 9.41 7.75 45.84
CA VAL A 683 7.99 7.59 45.52
C VAL A 683 7.44 6.32 46.16
N ASN A 684 6.14 6.35 46.46
CA ASN A 684 5.42 5.22 47.03
C ASN A 684 5.21 4.12 45.97
N GLY A 685 5.00 2.89 46.43
CA GLY A 685 4.50 1.81 45.59
C GLY A 685 3.00 1.90 45.40
N TYR A 686 2.48 1.22 44.38
CA TYR A 686 1.08 1.37 43.95
C TYR A 686 0.07 1.07 45.06
N ARG A 687 0.30 0.01 45.84
CA ARG A 687 -0.56 -0.38 46.98
C ARG A 687 -0.54 0.61 48.15
N GLN A 688 0.41 1.55 48.17
CA GLN A 688 0.48 2.62 49.17
C GLN A 688 -0.10 3.94 48.67
N GLU A 689 -0.58 4.00 47.42
CA GLU A 689 -1.17 5.21 46.86
C GLU A 689 -2.57 5.48 47.42
N PRO A 690 -2.99 6.76 47.49
CA PRO A 690 -4.32 7.10 47.94
C PRO A 690 -5.41 6.44 47.09
N SER A 691 -6.40 5.83 47.75
CA SER A 691 -7.55 5.18 47.11
C SER A 691 -7.20 3.96 46.24
N VAL A 692 -6.10 3.26 46.55
CA VAL A 692 -5.74 1.94 45.99
C VAL A 692 -5.93 0.87 47.06
N ALA A 693 -6.42 -0.32 46.69
CA ALA A 693 -6.55 -1.41 47.64
C ALA A 693 -5.15 -1.92 48.11
N PRO A 694 -4.92 -2.15 49.41
CA PRO A 694 -3.64 -2.65 49.92
C PRO A 694 -3.20 -3.98 49.31
N GLU A 695 -4.16 -4.82 48.90
CA GLU A 695 -3.93 -6.10 48.22
C GLU A 695 -4.30 -6.05 46.73
N SER A 696 -4.20 -4.86 46.12
CA SER A 696 -4.56 -4.68 44.71
C SER A 696 -3.73 -5.58 43.80
N ASN A 697 -4.44 -6.23 42.88
CA ASN A 697 -3.86 -7.06 41.83
C ASN A 697 -3.94 -6.38 40.45
N VAL A 698 -4.03 -5.05 40.42
CA VAL A 698 -4.14 -4.26 39.18
C VAL A 698 -2.75 -3.94 38.64
N GLU A 699 -2.56 -4.13 37.34
CA GLU A 699 -1.29 -3.86 36.68
C GLU A 699 -1.06 -2.37 36.41
N THR A 700 0.16 -1.91 36.68
CA THR A 700 0.66 -0.57 36.33
C THR A 700 1.66 -0.60 35.16
N TYR A 701 1.95 -1.80 34.67
CA TYR A 701 2.76 -2.08 33.50
C TYR A 701 2.14 -3.24 32.71
N ALA A 702 2.15 -3.13 31.39
CA ALA A 702 1.76 -4.23 30.49
C ALA A 702 2.72 -4.29 29.30
N ALA A 703 3.11 -5.51 28.90
CA ALA A 703 3.83 -5.75 27.66
C ALA A 703 3.29 -6.99 26.95
N LEU A 704 3.25 -6.96 25.62
CA LEU A 704 2.74 -8.07 24.82
C LEU A 704 3.37 -8.10 23.43
N LYS A 705 3.34 -9.29 22.82
CA LYS A 705 3.66 -9.52 21.41
C LYS A 705 2.35 -9.60 20.64
N VAL A 706 2.25 -8.81 19.57
CA VAL A 706 1.17 -8.83 18.58
C VAL A 706 1.70 -9.41 17.29
N GLU A 707 0.90 -10.23 16.63
CA GLU A 707 1.13 -10.70 15.27
C GLU A 707 -0.01 -10.19 14.39
N ILE A 708 0.31 -9.81 13.16
CA ILE A 708 -0.67 -9.32 12.18
C ILE A 708 -0.71 -10.33 11.04
N ASP A 709 -1.83 -11.04 10.90
CA ASP A 709 -1.98 -12.14 9.94
C ASP A 709 -2.42 -11.60 8.56
N ASN A 710 -1.51 -10.86 7.92
CA ASN A 710 -1.70 -10.37 6.55
C ASN A 710 -0.42 -10.50 5.73
N TRP A 711 -0.51 -10.24 4.42
CA TRP A 711 0.60 -10.41 3.48
C TRP A 711 1.84 -9.57 3.84
N ARG A 712 1.65 -8.35 4.33
CA ARG A 712 2.74 -7.43 4.63
C ARG A 712 3.49 -7.80 5.90
N TRP A 713 2.81 -8.31 6.92
CA TRP A 713 3.33 -8.43 8.28
C TRP A 713 3.40 -9.86 8.82
N ALA A 714 2.90 -10.87 8.09
CA ALA A 714 3.00 -12.26 8.53
C ALA A 714 4.45 -12.62 8.89
N GLY A 715 4.64 -13.11 10.13
CA GLY A 715 5.94 -13.46 10.70
C GLY A 715 6.73 -12.32 11.32
N VAL A 716 6.26 -11.07 11.27
CA VAL A 716 6.89 -9.91 11.92
C VAL A 716 6.21 -9.62 13.26
N PRO A 717 6.90 -9.80 14.41
CA PRO A 717 6.34 -9.49 15.70
C PRO A 717 6.31 -7.97 15.97
N PHE A 718 5.20 -7.51 16.53
CA PHE A 718 5.03 -6.17 17.10
C PHE A 718 5.06 -6.28 18.63
N PHE A 719 6.10 -5.75 19.25
CA PHE A 719 6.21 -5.71 20.70
C PHE A 719 5.68 -4.38 21.21
N ILE A 720 4.72 -4.43 22.12
CA ILE A 720 4.12 -3.25 22.74
C ILE A 720 4.43 -3.29 24.22
N ARG A 721 4.87 -2.18 24.80
CA ARG A 721 4.96 -2.01 26.26
C ARG A 721 4.50 -0.64 26.71
N THR A 722 3.89 -0.61 27.89
CA THR A 722 3.43 0.60 28.55
C THR A 722 3.57 0.48 30.06
N GLY A 723 3.86 1.57 30.75
CA GLY A 723 3.88 1.55 32.20
C GLY A 723 4.14 2.88 32.89
N LYS A 724 3.78 2.92 34.17
CA LYS A 724 3.95 4.05 35.09
C LYS A 724 5.17 3.87 36.01
N HIS A 725 5.66 4.97 36.56
CA HIS A 725 6.89 5.02 37.37
C HIS A 725 8.10 4.35 36.68
N LEU A 726 8.24 4.54 35.37
CA LEU A 726 9.41 4.10 34.62
C LEU A 726 10.53 5.14 34.69
N VAL A 727 11.73 4.73 34.26
CA VAL A 727 12.97 5.54 34.37
C VAL A 727 12.90 6.89 33.65
N ALA A 728 12.18 6.98 32.52
CA ALA A 728 12.00 8.20 31.73
C ALA A 728 10.64 8.23 31.01
N ARG A 729 10.17 9.44 30.69
CA ARG A 729 8.95 9.67 29.89
C ARG A 729 9.32 9.56 28.42
N MET A 730 8.69 8.64 27.69
CA MET A 730 8.97 8.40 26.27
C MET A 730 7.76 7.80 25.56
N THR A 731 7.46 8.28 24.37
CA THR A 731 6.58 7.61 23.40
C THR A 731 7.36 7.42 22.11
N GLU A 732 7.66 6.18 21.76
CA GLU A 732 8.55 5.83 20.65
C GLU A 732 7.98 4.64 19.85
N ILE A 733 8.13 4.71 18.54
CA ILE A 733 7.95 3.58 17.62
C ILE A 733 9.32 3.29 17.00
N ALA A 734 9.82 2.07 17.17
CA ALA A 734 11.10 1.66 16.63
C ALA A 734 10.96 0.45 15.72
N ILE A 735 11.43 0.60 14.49
CA ILE A 735 11.35 -0.40 13.43
C ILE A 735 12.76 -0.95 13.22
N CYS A 736 12.95 -2.23 13.54
CA CYS A 736 14.20 -2.94 13.37
C CYS A 736 14.23 -3.63 12.00
N PHE A 737 15.25 -3.37 11.20
CA PHE A 737 15.44 -4.05 9.91
C PHE A 737 16.27 -5.31 10.07
N LYS A 738 16.01 -6.30 9.21
CA LYS A 738 16.80 -7.52 9.11
C LYS A 738 18.26 -7.18 8.75
N PRO A 739 19.24 -7.87 9.35
CA PRO A 739 20.64 -7.64 9.05
C PRO A 739 20.96 -8.00 7.59
N ALA A 740 21.91 -7.26 7.00
CA ALA A 740 22.45 -7.58 5.68
C ALA A 740 23.26 -8.90 5.71
N PRO A 741 23.42 -9.60 4.57
CA PRO A 741 24.31 -10.74 4.48
C PRO A 741 25.76 -10.36 4.79
N TYR A 742 26.39 -11.13 5.68
CA TYR A 742 27.73 -10.86 6.22
C TYR A 742 28.88 -11.09 5.22
N THR A 743 28.66 -11.81 4.11
CA THR A 743 29.71 -12.31 3.20
C THR A 743 30.69 -11.25 2.71
N ALA A 744 30.24 -10.01 2.51
CA ALA A 744 31.09 -8.91 2.04
C ALA A 744 32.16 -8.45 3.05
N PHE A 745 32.01 -8.77 4.33
CA PHE A 745 32.94 -8.38 5.41
C PHE A 745 33.83 -9.55 5.88
N GLN A 746 33.82 -10.68 5.16
CA GLN A 746 34.70 -11.81 5.44
C GLN A 746 36.18 -11.38 5.43
N ASN A 747 36.93 -11.80 6.44
CA ASN A 747 38.33 -11.43 6.69
C ASN A 747 38.56 -9.99 7.18
N THR A 748 37.53 -9.32 7.71
CA THR A 748 37.69 -8.10 8.53
C THR A 748 37.44 -8.41 10.01
N PRO A 749 37.83 -7.52 10.96
CA PRO A 749 37.50 -7.67 12.38
C PRO A 749 36.00 -7.56 12.72
N VAL A 750 35.13 -7.29 11.75
CA VAL A 750 33.69 -7.16 11.97
C VAL A 750 33.13 -8.54 12.31
N GLU A 751 32.74 -8.80 13.55
CA GLU A 751 32.24 -10.14 13.96
C GLU A 751 30.75 -10.35 13.66
N ALA A 752 29.95 -9.27 13.65
CA ALA A 752 28.53 -9.29 13.35
C ALA A 752 28.06 -7.91 12.85
N LEU A 753 27.09 -7.91 11.93
CA LEU A 753 26.41 -6.69 11.49
C LEU A 753 25.28 -6.35 12.46
N ARG A 754 25.24 -5.09 12.89
CA ARG A 754 24.17 -4.62 13.77
C ARG A 754 22.92 -4.30 12.94
N PRO A 755 21.71 -4.56 13.46
CA PRO A 755 20.50 -4.23 12.73
C PRO A 755 20.37 -2.72 12.55
N ASN A 756 19.79 -2.32 11.43
CA ASN A 756 19.43 -0.92 11.21
C ASN A 756 18.12 -0.61 11.94
N TRP A 757 17.98 0.63 12.39
CA TRP A 757 16.78 1.08 13.10
C TRP A 757 16.23 2.33 12.46
N LEU A 758 14.92 2.36 12.22
CA LEU A 758 14.17 3.59 12.02
C LEU A 758 13.36 3.86 13.29
N VAL A 759 13.59 5.01 13.92
CA VAL A 759 12.99 5.39 15.19
C VAL A 759 12.15 6.64 14.99
N LEU A 760 10.88 6.57 15.36
CA LEU A 760 9.92 7.68 15.35
C LEU A 760 9.63 8.05 16.80
N SER A 761 10.19 9.16 17.27
CA SER A 761 9.97 9.67 18.62
C SER A 761 8.78 10.63 18.60
N ILE A 762 7.71 10.25 19.29
CA ILE A 762 6.43 10.97 19.33
C ILE A 762 6.39 11.99 20.46
N ALA A 763 6.99 11.65 21.61
CA ALA A 763 7.09 12.53 22.77
C ALA A 763 8.21 12.05 23.71
N PRO A 764 8.84 12.92 24.51
CA PRO A 764 8.62 14.37 24.60
C PRO A 764 9.32 15.17 23.49
N GLU A 765 10.40 14.65 22.92
CA GLU A 765 11.11 15.28 21.81
C GLU A 765 10.67 14.64 20.49
N GLU A 766 10.14 15.46 19.60
CA GLU A 766 9.59 15.05 18.32
C GLU A 766 10.71 14.91 17.29
N SER A 767 11.00 13.67 16.88
CA SER A 767 12.11 13.39 15.96
C SER A 767 11.96 12.10 15.17
N ILE A 768 12.73 12.00 14.08
CA ILE A 768 12.91 10.78 13.28
C ILE A 768 14.41 10.50 13.20
N SER A 769 14.82 9.27 13.56
CA SER A 769 16.23 8.86 13.56
C SER A 769 16.42 7.57 12.75
N LEU A 770 17.36 7.59 11.81
CA LEU A 770 17.80 6.41 11.07
C LEU A 770 19.19 5.99 11.55
N GLN A 771 19.32 4.78 12.09
CA GLN A 771 20.55 4.21 12.62
C GLN A 771 21.09 3.14 11.66
N PHE A 772 22.35 3.29 11.25
CA PHE A 772 23.01 2.41 10.28
C PHE A 772 24.52 2.33 10.55
N GLU A 773 25.20 1.38 9.89
CA GLU A 773 26.64 1.18 10.08
C GLU A 773 27.47 1.90 9.02
N VAL A 774 28.58 2.51 9.43
CA VAL A 774 29.58 3.13 8.55
C VAL A 774 30.99 2.73 8.96
N LYS A 775 31.93 2.84 8.03
CA LYS A 775 33.35 2.63 8.32
C LYS A 775 33.92 3.79 9.13
N PRO A 776 34.49 3.57 10.33
CA PRO A 776 35.22 4.60 11.06
C PRO A 776 36.42 5.15 10.27
N ARG A 777 36.84 6.37 10.61
CA ARG A 777 38.08 6.95 10.07
C ARG A 777 39.28 6.13 10.56
N GLY A 778 40.16 5.77 9.63
CA GLY A 778 41.35 4.94 9.93
C GLY A 778 41.65 3.93 8.82
N PRO A 779 42.79 3.22 8.92
CA PRO A 779 43.24 2.27 7.90
C PRO A 779 42.55 0.90 7.98
N VAL A 780 41.96 0.56 9.14
CA VAL A 780 41.25 -0.72 9.35
C VAL A 780 39.82 -0.62 8.81
N VAL A 781 39.36 -1.68 8.14
CA VAL A 781 37.95 -1.85 7.79
C VAL A 781 37.24 -2.42 9.00
N ASP A 782 36.53 -1.55 9.71
CA ASP A 782 35.67 -1.87 10.84
C ASP A 782 34.32 -1.16 10.63
N LEU A 783 33.31 -1.45 11.43
CA LEU A 783 31.99 -0.82 11.37
C LEU A 783 31.60 -0.21 12.71
N ALA A 784 31.06 1.00 12.64
CA ALA A 784 30.44 1.66 13.78
C ALA A 784 29.02 2.10 13.42
N ALA A 785 28.10 1.86 14.35
CA ALA A 785 26.75 2.38 14.26
C ALA A 785 26.77 3.91 14.42
N VAL A 786 26.15 4.60 13.46
CA VAL A 786 25.92 6.05 13.46
C VAL A 786 24.43 6.33 13.26
N LYS A 787 24.03 7.59 13.45
CA LYS A 787 22.64 8.02 13.31
C LYS A 787 22.55 9.22 12.36
N MET A 788 21.47 9.27 11.60
CA MET A 788 20.98 10.48 10.95
C MET A 788 19.70 10.90 11.64
N ASP A 789 19.72 12.08 12.27
CA ASP A 789 18.64 12.59 13.08
C ASP A 789 17.94 13.77 12.39
N PHE A 790 16.62 13.76 12.45
CA PHE A 790 15.75 14.87 12.09
C PHE A 790 14.95 15.28 13.32
N CYS A 791 15.02 16.55 13.69
CA CYS A 791 14.31 17.15 14.82
C CYS A 791 13.31 18.19 14.32
N TYR A 792 12.04 18.10 14.75
CA TYR A 792 11.00 19.04 14.32
C TYR A 792 11.35 20.50 14.69
N ASN A 793 11.79 20.71 15.93
CA ASN A 793 12.13 22.04 16.47
C ASN A 793 13.32 22.72 15.76
N GLU A 794 14.14 21.98 14.99
CA GLU A 794 15.27 22.54 14.25
C GLU A 794 14.87 23.08 12.86
N TRP A 795 13.75 22.59 12.30
CA TRP A 795 13.32 22.88 10.92
C TRP A 795 11.98 23.61 10.83
N PHE A 796 11.10 23.42 11.80
CA PHE A 796 9.76 24.01 11.82
C PHE A 796 9.58 24.95 13.02
N SER A 797 8.78 25.99 12.83
CA SER A 797 8.45 26.90 13.94
C SER A 797 7.57 26.19 14.94
N LYS A 798 7.84 26.37 16.23
CA LYS A 798 7.02 25.80 17.31
C LYS A 798 5.63 26.42 17.26
N GLU A 799 4.64 25.62 16.87
CA GLU A 799 3.23 25.94 17.06
C GLU A 799 2.75 25.21 18.32
N PRO A 800 1.90 25.84 19.16
CA PRO A 800 1.33 25.13 20.29
C PRO A 800 0.31 24.13 19.75
N ASN A 801 0.75 22.88 19.67
CA ASN A 801 -0.07 21.74 19.29
C ASN A 801 0.04 20.68 20.39
N VAL A 802 -1.03 20.55 21.17
CA VAL A 802 -1.14 19.57 22.25
C VAL A 802 -1.94 18.34 21.78
N GLY A 803 -2.37 18.35 20.51
CA GLY A 803 -3.16 17.32 19.83
C GLY A 803 -4.66 17.59 19.82
N TYR A 804 -5.21 18.22 20.87
CA TYR A 804 -6.64 18.53 20.93
C TYR A 804 -7.05 19.64 19.95
N GLU A 805 -6.16 20.57 19.62
CA GLU A 805 -6.41 21.62 18.63
C GLU A 805 -6.77 21.02 17.28
N THR A 806 -5.95 20.09 16.79
CA THR A 806 -6.18 19.40 15.52
C THR A 806 -7.49 18.63 15.54
N LEU A 807 -7.74 17.85 16.60
CA LEU A 807 -8.97 17.06 16.70
C LEU A 807 -10.21 17.94 16.73
N LEU A 808 -10.22 19.02 17.51
CA LEU A 808 -11.37 19.92 17.56
C LEU A 808 -11.59 20.62 16.22
N TYR A 809 -10.53 21.03 15.54
CA TYR A 809 -10.62 21.60 14.21
C TYR A 809 -11.20 20.60 13.20
N ASP A 810 -10.73 19.35 13.21
CA ASP A 810 -11.22 18.28 12.35
C ASP A 810 -12.72 17.99 12.58
N VAL A 811 -13.17 18.01 13.85
CA VAL A 811 -14.60 17.93 14.17
C VAL A 811 -15.37 19.10 13.55
N MET A 812 -14.81 20.31 13.51
CA MET A 812 -15.50 21.48 12.94
C MET A 812 -15.56 21.43 11.41
N ILE A 813 -14.53 20.92 10.73
CA ILE A 813 -14.52 20.78 9.26
C ILE A 813 -15.17 19.48 8.76
N GLY A 814 -15.42 18.53 9.66
CA GLY A 814 -16.07 17.26 9.34
C GLY A 814 -15.12 16.15 8.94
N ASP A 815 -13.83 16.28 9.22
CA ASP A 815 -12.83 15.26 8.90
C ASP A 815 -12.78 14.20 10.00
N GLN A 816 -13.05 12.94 9.64
CA GLN A 816 -13.03 11.81 10.58
C GLN A 816 -11.72 11.01 10.53
N THR A 817 -10.70 11.45 9.80
CA THR A 817 -9.46 10.71 9.57
C THR A 817 -8.75 10.29 10.87
N LEU A 818 -8.73 11.20 11.85
CA LEU A 818 -8.03 11.01 13.12
C LEU A 818 -8.91 10.39 14.22
N PHE A 819 -10.09 9.87 13.88
CA PHE A 819 -11.05 9.36 14.86
C PHE A 819 -11.28 7.86 14.69
N MET A 820 -11.46 7.16 15.82
CA MET A 820 -11.70 5.72 15.83
C MET A 820 -13.14 5.42 15.39
N ARG A 821 -13.29 4.50 14.42
CA ARG A 821 -14.59 3.98 14.01
C ARG A 821 -15.00 2.83 14.93
N ALA A 822 -16.31 2.55 14.99
CA ALA A 822 -16.88 1.50 15.81
C ALA A 822 -16.18 0.14 15.68
N ASP A 823 -16.01 -0.34 14.45
CA ASP A 823 -15.34 -1.61 14.12
C ASP A 823 -13.92 -1.66 14.65
N MET A 824 -13.15 -0.58 14.50
CA MET A 824 -11.79 -0.47 15.01
C MET A 824 -11.73 -0.62 16.54
N ILE A 825 -12.67 -0.03 17.27
CA ILE A 825 -12.74 -0.13 18.75
C ILE A 825 -13.13 -1.54 19.16
N GLU A 826 -14.13 -2.12 18.50
CA GLU A 826 -14.57 -3.49 18.78
C GLU A 826 -13.43 -4.49 18.51
N ASP A 827 -12.68 -4.33 17.42
CA ASP A 827 -11.51 -5.16 17.14
C ASP A 827 -10.40 -4.97 18.19
N SER A 828 -10.09 -3.72 18.57
CA SER A 828 -9.15 -3.44 19.65
C SER A 828 -9.50 -4.18 20.94
N TRP A 829 -10.78 -4.22 21.33
CA TRP A 829 -11.23 -5.00 22.48
C TRP A 829 -11.18 -6.50 22.25
N ARG A 830 -11.61 -6.99 21.07
CA ARG A 830 -11.55 -8.41 20.70
C ARG A 830 -10.15 -8.97 20.84
N ILE A 831 -9.14 -8.21 20.44
CA ILE A 831 -7.73 -8.62 20.49
C ILE A 831 -7.28 -8.89 21.93
N VAL A 832 -7.63 -8.01 22.88
CA VAL A 832 -7.16 -8.11 24.28
C VAL A 832 -8.11 -8.85 25.23
N GLN A 833 -9.37 -9.06 24.85
CA GLN A 833 -10.41 -9.61 25.74
C GLN A 833 -9.98 -10.91 26.46
N PRO A 834 -9.35 -11.91 25.80
CA PRO A 834 -8.93 -13.13 26.48
C PRO A 834 -7.92 -12.88 27.61
N VAL A 835 -7.06 -11.85 27.45
CA VAL A 835 -6.07 -11.45 28.46
C VAL A 835 -6.79 -10.87 29.68
N LEU A 836 -7.76 -9.99 29.46
CA LEU A 836 -8.57 -9.39 30.51
C LEU A 836 -9.35 -10.46 31.29
N ASP A 837 -9.93 -11.42 30.58
CA ASP A 837 -10.66 -12.54 31.17
C ASP A 837 -9.74 -13.39 32.04
N GLU A 838 -8.55 -13.77 31.54
CA GLU A 838 -7.61 -14.59 32.31
C GLU A 838 -7.06 -13.86 33.53
N TRP A 839 -6.70 -12.58 33.38
CA TRP A 839 -6.18 -11.75 34.47
C TRP A 839 -7.22 -11.49 35.57
N SER A 840 -8.52 -11.57 35.25
CA SER A 840 -9.60 -11.44 36.23
C SER A 840 -9.82 -12.69 37.08
N LYS A 841 -9.46 -13.89 36.59
CA LYS A 841 -9.78 -15.18 37.23
C LYS A 841 -8.92 -15.51 38.46
N LYS A 842 -7.75 -14.89 38.62
CA LYS A 842 -6.79 -15.26 39.66
C LYS A 842 -6.32 -14.04 40.46
N GLN A 843 -6.42 -14.13 41.79
CA GLN A 843 -5.51 -13.42 42.71
C GLN A 843 -4.14 -14.11 42.71
N ALA A 844 -3.50 -14.20 41.53
CA ALA A 844 -2.10 -14.59 41.46
C ALA A 844 -1.24 -13.40 41.92
N ASP A 845 -0.12 -13.67 42.58
CA ASP A 845 0.84 -12.63 42.95
C ASP A 845 1.33 -11.92 41.67
N ILE A 846 1.15 -10.61 41.60
CA ILE A 846 1.50 -9.81 40.42
C ILE A 846 3.01 -9.55 40.43
N PRO A 847 3.74 -9.82 39.33
CA PRO A 847 5.16 -9.47 39.24
C PRO A 847 5.37 -7.98 39.57
N THR A 848 6.35 -7.69 40.41
CA THR A 848 6.64 -6.31 40.82
C THR A 848 7.85 -5.76 40.10
N TYR A 849 7.92 -4.43 39.98
CA TYR A 849 9.13 -3.73 39.53
C TYR A 849 9.40 -2.48 40.37
N PRO A 850 10.67 -2.15 40.68
CA PRO A 850 10.98 -0.93 41.41
C PRO A 850 10.59 0.31 40.61
N SER A 851 9.96 1.29 41.27
CA SER A 851 9.73 2.61 40.65
C SER A 851 11.07 3.23 40.23
N GLY A 852 11.15 3.68 38.98
CA GLY A 852 12.36 4.19 38.34
C GLY A 852 13.14 3.18 37.51
N SER A 853 12.67 1.93 37.41
CA SER A 853 13.24 0.90 36.53
C SER A 853 12.61 0.90 35.12
N ASN A 854 13.05 -0.02 34.25
CA ASN A 854 12.49 -0.22 32.90
C ASN A 854 11.20 -1.08 32.87
N GLY A 855 10.76 -1.57 34.03
CA GLY A 855 9.66 -2.53 34.18
C GLY A 855 10.12 -3.88 34.72
N PRO A 856 9.24 -4.89 34.73
CA PRO A 856 9.54 -6.22 35.24
C PRO A 856 10.45 -7.03 34.30
N VAL A 857 11.32 -7.87 34.87
CA VAL A 857 12.27 -8.74 34.12
C VAL A 857 11.55 -9.63 33.10
N ALA A 858 10.34 -10.09 33.42
CA ALA A 858 9.52 -10.89 32.51
C ALA A 858 9.24 -10.19 31.17
N ALA A 859 9.24 -8.86 31.12
CA ALA A 859 9.06 -8.10 29.88
C ALA A 859 10.30 -8.21 28.97
N ASP A 860 11.50 -8.30 29.51
CA ASP A 860 12.72 -8.54 28.73
C ASP A 860 12.77 -10.00 28.24
N GLU A 861 12.37 -10.95 29.10
CA GLU A 861 12.27 -12.36 28.74
C GLU A 861 11.29 -12.62 27.58
N LEU A 862 10.21 -11.82 27.48
CA LEU A 862 9.25 -11.91 26.39
C LEU A 862 9.92 -11.78 25.02
N LEU A 863 10.86 -10.83 24.87
CA LEU A 863 11.59 -10.61 23.61
C LEU A 863 12.74 -11.61 23.46
N ALA A 864 13.43 -11.95 24.56
CA ALA A 864 14.52 -12.91 24.51
C ALA A 864 14.07 -14.30 24.01
N ARG A 865 12.86 -14.74 24.39
CA ARG A 865 12.25 -15.98 23.91
C ARG A 865 11.90 -15.95 22.42
N ASP A 866 11.73 -14.76 21.85
CA ASP A 866 11.39 -14.56 20.44
C ASP A 866 12.64 -14.09 19.68
N GLY A 867 13.49 -15.04 19.29
CA GLY A 867 14.67 -14.77 18.45
C GLY A 867 15.83 -14.05 19.16
N ASN A 868 15.93 -14.15 20.50
CA ASN A 868 16.95 -13.48 21.31
C ASN A 868 16.98 -11.96 21.12
N ARG A 869 15.80 -11.35 20.97
CA ARG A 869 15.61 -9.91 20.81
C ARG A 869 15.67 -9.19 22.16
N ALA A 870 15.90 -7.89 22.13
CA ALA A 870 15.92 -7.04 23.31
C ALA A 870 15.16 -5.74 23.06
N TRP A 871 14.57 -5.18 24.12
CA TRP A 871 13.96 -3.86 24.05
C TRP A 871 15.00 -2.80 23.76
N ARG A 872 14.61 -1.76 23.01
CA ARG A 872 15.36 -0.52 23.03
C ARG A 872 15.35 0.07 24.45
N PRO A 873 16.47 0.62 24.94
CA PRO A 873 16.51 1.26 26.24
C PRO A 873 15.48 2.39 26.39
N ILE A 874 14.95 2.57 27.60
CA ILE A 874 14.15 3.75 27.95
C ILE A 874 15.12 4.78 28.52
N ASP A 875 15.68 5.60 27.65
CA ASP A 875 16.67 6.61 28.04
C ASP A 875 16.07 8.01 27.94
N GLN A 876 16.71 9.00 28.57
CA GLN A 876 16.35 10.39 28.28
C GLN A 876 16.69 10.68 26.82
N PRO A 877 15.73 11.17 26.01
CA PRO A 877 16.02 11.51 24.62
C PRO A 877 17.14 12.55 24.56
N ALA A 878 18.06 12.38 23.62
CA ALA A 878 19.05 13.40 23.33
C ALA A 878 18.30 14.68 22.94
N LYS A 879 18.52 15.77 23.68
CA LYS A 879 17.87 17.05 23.37
C LYS A 879 18.24 17.46 21.94
N CYS A 880 17.23 17.74 21.11
CA CYS A 880 17.45 18.43 19.84
C CYS A 880 18.26 19.71 20.13
N LYS A 881 19.29 19.98 19.33
CA LYS A 881 20.18 21.11 19.60
C LYS A 881 19.41 22.39 19.27
N ARG A 882 19.18 23.22 20.29
CA ARG A 882 18.60 24.56 20.11
C ARG A 882 19.49 25.45 19.25
#